data_AF-A0A1I6VUQ5-F1
#
_entry.id   AF-A0A1I6VUQ5-F1
#
_cell.length_a   1.000
_cell.length_b   1.000
_cell.length_c   1.000
_cell.angle_alpha   90.00
_cell.angle_beta   90.00
_cell.angle_gamma   90.00
#
_symmetry.space_group_name_H-M   'P 1'
#
loop_
_entity.id
_entity.type
_entity.pdbx_description
1 polymer ?
#
loop_
_entity_poly.entity_id
_entity_poly.type
_entity_poly.pdbx_seq_one_letter_code
_entity_poly.pdbx_strand_id
1 'polypeptide(L)'
;MRIPPLVSGLLRSSAPTLLTALALPPPVNAIAASVVSHALERLPGAKPAATASSGAATRAAMTPQQVVESIKENAGDPEIFVALQQAETALQQYELEAGVRFAELELEDRKRASDFQTANQLGDLAFRYGMRLVWIAMGGLLVVVVLLLLVAIGKIPIGNDSFATAAFGLIGTAVGFVNGIAGAVVTFYWGSSQGSKEKSAAMDRSIQKFSEDLGRAAKANAAATPPPAPPGATAPGPSPAPAAPPVLAAEAPMGAELRVSEPTMPAGSELLGEMLPHLCTPHRHFEDAVSWALADGGIRIDGGPPERTPGDPKTIRRIWQEYGDLCARWSKHFQVPVELIIATIATESSGNRAARRPEPQIRDESVGLMQTLVTTARETLGRASLTGDDLLEPSLSIEAGTSYIARQRKSTHFDPPLVAAAYNAGSLRRENAAQNRWLLICYPSKTGEHIDRFLSWFGDAMAVSRDDRWGATTGAPSFAAAVAGMPAGSTAAMIAAAAAPAIPDPAAMLMRPAPLLESFQDSFGYDALVEQTGLVTEIQQRLSAFGYLDPPADGDFGPITRWSMKAFCKTRGLAEQDIFDRDTASALTIPTNGLPDIPRHQTLSWVNRVADYMTAKGFWICRVPECRNIVYLEGANMDGTLNDDRVNVFNDLRLLFWVDGQTGQLQTRAWQATTEPGKFFTDRPLNPLGAARIKFGQYAAWSVGKHHPGKPGEHEALRQTADVSVYRDLNKDHERQGDRVETGIFFINQHWGYDRPEDNIGRTSAGCLVGRTKKGHEEFMTEVKRDPRYKANNGYRFLTTILPAKDVLG
;
A
#
# COMPACT_ATOMS: atom_id res chain seq x y z
N MET A 1 18.81 0.89 -24.87
CA MET A 1 20.11 1.05 -25.61
C MET A 1 20.98 2.08 -24.87
N ARG A 2 22.33 2.07 -24.98
CA ARG A 2 23.17 3.15 -24.41
C ARG A 2 23.18 4.37 -25.34
N ILE A 3 22.62 5.49 -24.90
CA ILE A 3 22.57 6.75 -25.66
C ILE A 3 23.76 7.64 -25.22
N PRO A 4 24.57 8.20 -26.15
CA PRO A 4 25.69 9.07 -25.81
C PRO A 4 25.26 10.32 -25.00
N PRO A 5 26.09 10.83 -24.07
CA PRO A 5 25.75 11.98 -23.24
C PRO A 5 25.32 13.22 -24.03
N LEU A 6 26.01 13.52 -25.13
CA LEU A 6 25.70 14.63 -26.04
C LEU A 6 24.26 14.55 -26.57
N VAL A 7 23.87 13.39 -27.10
CA VAL A 7 22.53 13.13 -27.66
C VAL A 7 21.47 13.15 -26.55
N SER A 8 21.78 12.57 -25.40
CA SER A 8 20.85 12.54 -24.27
C SER A 8 20.57 13.94 -23.68
N GLY A 9 21.55 14.85 -23.75
CA GLY A 9 21.39 16.23 -23.32
C GLY A 9 20.45 17.00 -24.24
N LEU A 10 20.67 16.87 -25.55
CA LEU A 10 19.85 17.54 -26.59
C LEU A 10 18.41 17.03 -26.60
N LEU A 11 18.21 15.71 -26.50
CA LEU A 11 16.87 15.13 -26.44
C LEU A 11 16.11 15.52 -25.16
N ARG A 12 16.81 15.65 -24.03
CA ARG A 12 16.18 16.05 -22.76
C ARG A 12 15.54 17.44 -22.83
N SER A 13 16.12 18.36 -23.60
CA SER A 13 15.57 19.71 -23.78
C SER A 13 14.55 19.80 -24.91
N SER A 14 14.67 18.97 -25.95
CA SER A 14 13.99 19.20 -27.22
C SER A 14 13.02 18.09 -27.66
N ALA A 15 13.23 16.85 -27.19
CA ALA A 15 12.41 15.68 -27.54
C ALA A 15 12.45 14.60 -26.43
N PRO A 16 11.85 14.86 -25.25
CA PRO A 16 11.92 13.99 -24.08
C PRO A 16 11.19 12.64 -24.27
N THR A 17 10.15 12.59 -25.09
CA THR A 17 9.44 11.34 -25.40
C THR A 17 10.30 10.44 -26.27
N LEU A 18 11.01 11.01 -27.25
CA LEU A 18 11.99 10.28 -28.06
C LEU A 18 13.14 9.70 -27.20
N LEU A 19 13.64 10.47 -26.22
CA LEU A 19 14.66 9.98 -25.27
C LEU A 19 14.19 8.74 -24.51
N THR A 20 12.97 8.81 -24.00
CA THR A 20 12.32 7.75 -23.22
C THR A 20 12.10 6.51 -24.09
N ALA A 21 11.55 6.70 -25.28
CA ALA A 21 11.23 5.61 -26.19
C ALA A 21 12.47 4.87 -26.74
N LEU A 22 13.59 5.57 -27.00
CA LEU A 22 14.85 4.96 -27.41
C LEU A 22 15.56 4.18 -26.28
N ALA A 23 15.27 4.52 -25.02
CA ALA A 23 15.84 3.83 -23.86
C ALA A 23 15.20 2.44 -23.65
N LEU A 24 13.93 2.28 -24.03
CA LEU A 24 13.17 1.04 -23.92
C LEU A 24 13.74 -0.12 -24.78
N PRO A 25 13.45 -1.39 -24.43
CA PRO A 25 13.86 -2.54 -25.22
C PRO A 25 13.06 -2.67 -26.54
N PRO A 26 13.57 -3.41 -27.54
CA PRO A 26 12.78 -3.80 -28.71
C PRO A 26 11.53 -4.62 -28.31
N PRO A 27 10.40 -4.50 -29.02
CA PRO A 27 10.22 -3.77 -30.28
C PRO A 27 9.94 -2.26 -30.10
N VAL A 28 9.80 -1.78 -28.86
CA VAL A 28 9.28 -0.43 -28.56
C VAL A 28 10.19 0.68 -29.10
N ASN A 29 11.51 0.54 -28.90
CA ASN A 29 12.47 1.50 -29.46
C ASN A 29 12.51 1.50 -30.99
N ALA A 30 12.24 0.36 -31.65
CA ALA A 30 12.21 0.24 -33.10
C ALA A 30 10.96 0.91 -33.69
N ILE A 31 9.82 0.78 -33.02
CA ILE A 31 8.59 1.51 -33.37
C ILE A 31 8.84 3.01 -33.26
N ALA A 32 9.42 3.48 -32.15
CA ALA A 32 9.72 4.89 -31.96
C ALA A 32 10.68 5.44 -33.03
N ALA A 33 11.73 4.69 -33.37
CA ALA A 33 12.64 5.04 -34.45
C ALA A 33 11.93 5.14 -35.80
N SER A 34 10.97 4.25 -36.07
CA SER A 34 10.15 4.30 -37.28
C SER A 34 9.26 5.52 -37.34
N VAL A 35 8.63 5.91 -36.22
CA VAL A 35 7.73 7.08 -36.15
C VAL A 35 8.48 8.38 -36.43
N VAL A 36 9.70 8.52 -35.90
CA VAL A 36 10.48 9.78 -36.03
C VAL A 36 11.32 9.86 -37.29
N SER A 37 11.39 8.78 -38.08
CA SER A 37 12.25 8.70 -39.27
C SER A 37 12.01 9.87 -40.23
N HIS A 38 10.75 10.19 -40.51
CA HIS A 38 10.42 11.26 -41.47
C HIS A 38 10.80 12.66 -40.99
N ALA A 39 10.77 12.91 -39.68
CA ALA A 39 11.15 14.19 -39.10
C ALA A 39 12.67 14.42 -39.18
N LEU A 40 13.46 13.36 -39.08
CA LEU A 40 14.93 13.40 -39.07
C LEU A 40 15.56 13.32 -40.47
N GLU A 41 14.81 12.87 -41.48
CA GLU A 41 15.25 12.80 -42.89
C GLU A 41 15.63 14.16 -43.51
N ARG A 42 15.16 15.26 -42.94
CA ARG A 42 15.43 16.62 -43.44
C ARG A 42 16.82 17.13 -43.07
N LEU A 43 17.54 16.44 -42.17
CA LEU A 43 18.85 16.84 -41.71
C LEU A 43 19.95 16.45 -42.72
N PRO A 44 20.99 17.28 -42.91
CA PRO A 44 22.12 16.95 -43.78
C PRO A 44 22.76 15.60 -43.41
N GLY A 45 22.94 14.71 -44.38
CA GLY A 45 23.63 13.42 -44.18
C GLY A 45 22.79 12.26 -43.64
N ALA A 46 21.49 12.45 -43.38
CA ALA A 46 20.58 11.35 -43.00
C ALA A 46 20.47 10.30 -44.13
N LYS A 47 21.16 9.16 -44.00
CA LYS A 47 21.10 8.05 -44.96
C LYS A 47 20.12 6.97 -44.50
N PRO A 48 18.88 6.89 -45.04
CA PRO A 48 18.06 5.70 -44.89
C PRO A 48 18.74 4.50 -45.58
N ALA A 49 18.54 3.29 -45.04
CA ALA A 49 19.13 2.07 -45.60
C ALA A 49 18.55 1.77 -47.00
N ALA A 50 19.41 1.43 -47.96
CA ALA A 50 18.98 0.93 -49.28
C ALA A 50 18.38 -0.47 -49.15
N THR A 51 17.13 -0.67 -49.59
CA THR A 51 16.59 -2.01 -49.83
C THR A 51 16.88 -2.46 -51.25
N ALA A 52 17.53 -3.62 -51.38
CA ALA A 52 17.49 -4.39 -52.60
C ALA A 52 16.05 -4.88 -52.87
N SER A 53 15.55 -4.54 -54.07
CA SER A 53 14.46 -5.18 -54.83
C SER A 53 13.15 -5.56 -54.11
N SER A 54 12.08 -4.80 -54.35
CA SER A 54 10.98 -5.21 -55.25
C SER A 54 9.77 -4.26 -55.13
N GLY A 55 9.53 -3.47 -56.18
CA GLY A 55 8.18 -3.16 -56.69
C GLY A 55 7.10 -2.60 -55.74
N ALA A 56 7.36 -1.46 -55.10
CA ALA A 56 6.42 -0.37 -54.75
C ALA A 56 7.17 0.55 -53.78
N ALA A 57 7.31 1.83 -54.09
CA ALA A 57 8.19 2.74 -53.33
C ALA A 57 7.65 3.05 -51.92
N THR A 58 7.88 2.13 -50.97
CA THR A 58 7.80 2.37 -49.52
C THR A 58 9.23 2.50 -49.01
N ARG A 59 9.60 3.70 -48.54
CA ARG A 59 10.95 4.01 -48.06
C ARG A 59 11.17 3.38 -46.68
N ALA A 60 12.36 2.82 -46.43
CA ALA A 60 12.67 2.08 -45.22
C ALA A 60 12.92 3.02 -44.01
N ALA A 61 12.28 2.72 -42.88
CA ALA A 61 12.43 3.43 -41.61
C ALA A 61 13.87 3.35 -41.03
N MET A 62 14.28 4.38 -40.29
CA MET A 62 15.54 4.41 -39.55
C MET A 62 15.51 3.43 -38.38
N THR A 63 16.64 2.75 -38.14
CA THR A 63 16.85 1.98 -36.90
C THR A 63 17.10 2.92 -35.71
N PRO A 64 16.90 2.46 -34.45
CA PRO A 64 17.20 3.27 -33.27
C PRO A 64 18.65 3.78 -33.22
N GLN A 65 19.59 3.00 -33.75
CA GLN A 65 20.99 3.37 -33.83
C GLN A 65 21.24 4.48 -34.84
N GLN A 66 20.58 4.42 -36.00
CA GLN A 66 20.65 5.48 -37.01
C GLN A 66 20.03 6.78 -36.50
N VAL A 67 18.93 6.71 -35.76
CA VAL A 67 18.33 7.90 -35.11
C VAL A 67 19.34 8.57 -34.17
N VAL A 68 19.99 7.79 -33.30
CA VAL A 68 20.99 8.32 -32.35
C VAL A 68 22.20 8.92 -33.08
N GLU A 69 22.69 8.28 -34.14
CA GLU A 69 23.85 8.78 -34.89
C GLU A 69 23.50 10.04 -35.69
N SER A 70 22.34 10.11 -36.34
CA SER A 70 21.90 11.31 -37.07
C SER A 70 21.73 12.52 -36.16
N ILE A 71 21.24 12.33 -34.93
CA ILE A 71 21.16 13.41 -33.94
C ILE A 71 22.56 13.86 -33.49
N LYS A 72 23.48 12.90 -33.34
CA LYS A 72 24.86 13.18 -32.93
C LYS A 72 25.63 13.96 -34.01
N GLU A 73 25.50 13.58 -35.27
CA GLU A 73 26.17 14.21 -36.42
C GLU A 73 25.67 15.63 -36.67
N ASN A 74 24.38 15.90 -36.38
CA ASN A 74 23.73 17.19 -36.62
C ASN A 74 23.57 18.05 -35.35
N ALA A 75 24.21 17.70 -34.23
CA ALA A 75 24.05 18.39 -32.95
C ALA A 75 24.47 19.88 -32.97
N GLY A 76 25.27 20.30 -33.96
CA GLY A 76 25.67 21.69 -34.18
C GLY A 76 24.88 22.44 -35.24
N ASP A 77 23.93 21.79 -35.91
CA ASP A 77 23.09 22.38 -36.96
C ASP A 77 21.86 23.06 -36.33
N PRO A 78 21.58 24.35 -36.61
CA PRO A 78 20.36 25.01 -36.13
C PRO A 78 19.06 24.29 -36.49
N GLU A 79 19.01 23.55 -37.59
CA GLU A 79 17.81 22.82 -38.03
C GLU A 79 17.49 21.58 -37.18
N ILE A 80 18.45 21.10 -36.37
CA ILE A 80 18.27 19.92 -35.50
C ILE A 80 17.15 20.12 -34.47
N PHE A 81 16.99 21.34 -33.95
CA PHE A 81 15.96 21.64 -32.96
C PHE A 81 14.56 21.54 -33.55
N VAL A 82 14.39 21.99 -34.79
CA VAL A 82 13.12 21.92 -35.51
C VAL A 82 12.78 20.46 -35.83
N ALA A 83 13.76 19.68 -36.29
CA ALA A 83 13.59 18.25 -36.57
C ALA A 83 13.24 17.45 -35.30
N LEU A 84 13.88 17.75 -34.17
CA LEU A 84 13.60 17.10 -32.89
C LEU A 84 12.21 17.47 -32.34
N GLN A 85 11.78 18.72 -32.49
CA GLN A 85 10.44 19.14 -32.08
C GLN A 85 9.36 18.46 -32.94
N GLN A 86 9.59 18.29 -34.24
CA GLN A 86 8.69 17.53 -35.11
C GLN A 86 8.65 16.04 -34.75
N ALA A 87 9.81 15.45 -34.40
CA ALA A 87 9.89 14.08 -33.93
C ALA A 87 9.14 13.86 -32.60
N GLU A 88 9.24 14.81 -31.67
CA GLU A 88 8.51 14.81 -30.41
C GLU A 88 6.99 14.85 -30.65
N THR A 89 6.52 15.78 -31.49
CA THR A 89 5.09 15.88 -31.85
C THR A 89 4.57 14.59 -32.51
N ALA A 90 5.35 14.00 -33.42
CA ALA A 90 4.97 12.74 -34.08
C ALA A 90 4.83 11.58 -33.09
N LEU A 91 5.72 11.49 -32.09
CA LEU A 91 5.62 10.47 -31.04
C LEU A 91 4.45 10.71 -30.10
N GLN A 92 4.19 11.96 -29.71
CA GLN A 92 3.04 12.29 -28.87
C GLN A 92 1.71 11.98 -29.58
N GLN A 93 1.63 12.24 -30.88
CA GLN A 93 0.47 11.85 -31.69
C GLN A 93 0.32 10.32 -31.77
N TYR A 94 1.43 9.60 -31.95
CA TYR A 94 1.42 8.14 -31.91
C TYR A 94 0.97 7.59 -30.55
N GLU A 95 1.39 8.19 -29.43
CA GLU A 95 0.94 7.82 -28.08
C GLU A 95 -0.59 7.94 -27.93
N LEU A 96 -1.18 9.00 -28.51
CA LEU A 96 -2.62 9.23 -28.51
C LEU A 96 -3.38 8.24 -29.39
N GLU A 97 -2.90 7.99 -30.61
CA GLU A 97 -3.57 7.12 -31.59
C GLU A 97 -3.46 5.64 -31.21
N ALA A 98 -2.31 5.21 -30.70
CA ALA A 98 -2.08 3.82 -30.28
C ALA A 98 -2.57 3.53 -28.86
N GLY A 99 -2.92 4.56 -28.06
CA GLY A 99 -3.29 4.42 -26.66
C GLY A 99 -2.14 3.92 -25.78
N VAL A 100 -0.90 4.30 -26.11
CA VAL A 100 0.33 3.86 -25.42
C VAL A 100 1.05 5.08 -24.87
N ARG A 101 1.64 4.98 -23.67
CA ARG A 101 2.54 6.01 -23.12
C ARG A 101 3.92 5.42 -22.85
N PHE A 102 4.94 5.90 -23.56
CA PHE A 102 6.31 5.42 -23.42
C PHE A 102 6.88 5.64 -22.02
N ALA A 103 6.47 6.71 -21.33
CA ALA A 103 6.84 6.97 -19.94
C ALA A 103 6.26 5.93 -18.95
N GLU A 104 5.01 5.48 -19.18
CA GLU A 104 4.37 4.45 -18.36
C GLU A 104 5.00 3.08 -18.64
N LEU A 105 5.33 2.78 -19.91
CA LEU A 105 6.08 1.57 -20.28
C LEU A 105 7.49 1.53 -19.65
N GLU A 106 8.18 2.67 -19.53
CA GLU A 106 9.48 2.74 -18.86
C GLU A 106 9.36 2.52 -17.35
N LEU A 107 8.32 3.09 -16.73
CA LEU A 107 8.00 2.84 -15.32
C LEU A 107 7.67 1.36 -15.07
N GLU A 108 6.89 0.73 -15.95
CA GLU A 108 6.59 -0.69 -15.89
C GLU A 108 7.84 -1.56 -16.09
N ASP A 109 8.73 -1.23 -17.04
CA ASP A 109 9.95 -1.99 -17.27
C ASP A 109 10.92 -1.88 -16.08
N ARG A 110 11.09 -0.67 -15.52
CA ARG A 110 11.86 -0.46 -14.28
C ARG A 110 11.25 -1.21 -13.10
N LYS A 111 9.92 -1.23 -13.01
CA LYS A 111 9.19 -1.99 -11.97
C LYS A 111 9.37 -3.49 -12.17
N ARG A 112 9.27 -4.02 -13.40
CA ARG A 112 9.54 -5.44 -13.72
C ARG A 112 10.99 -5.83 -13.42
N ALA A 113 11.97 -4.96 -13.70
CA ALA A 113 13.37 -5.20 -13.37
C ALA A 113 13.59 -5.21 -11.84
N SER A 114 12.95 -4.29 -11.11
CA SER A 114 12.96 -4.23 -9.64
C SER A 114 12.24 -5.44 -9.02
N ASP A 115 11.10 -5.83 -9.57
CA ASP A 115 10.31 -6.99 -9.14
C ASP A 115 11.06 -8.29 -9.46
N PHE A 116 11.82 -8.36 -10.55
CA PHE A 116 12.70 -9.49 -10.87
C PHE A 116 13.88 -9.62 -9.89
N GLN A 117 14.46 -8.49 -9.45
CA GLN A 117 15.49 -8.47 -8.41
C GLN A 117 14.94 -8.88 -7.04
N THR A 118 13.72 -8.44 -6.72
CA THR A 118 13.03 -8.72 -5.46
C THR A 118 12.50 -10.15 -5.40
N ALA A 119 11.97 -10.68 -6.50
CA ALA A 119 11.36 -12.01 -6.59
C ALA A 119 12.38 -13.17 -6.53
N ASN A 120 13.66 -12.93 -6.84
CA ASN A 120 14.69 -13.97 -6.89
C ASN A 120 15.67 -13.95 -5.70
N GLN A 121 15.48 -13.09 -4.68
CA GLN A 121 16.40 -12.93 -3.55
C GLN A 121 17.89 -12.74 -3.95
N LEU A 122 18.15 -12.29 -5.19
CA LEU A 122 19.51 -12.24 -5.77
C LEU A 122 20.40 -11.24 -5.03
N GLY A 123 19.83 -10.16 -4.50
CA GLY A 123 20.54 -9.23 -3.62
C GLY A 123 21.06 -9.96 -2.38
N ASP A 124 20.18 -10.47 -1.54
CA ASP A 124 20.54 -11.09 -0.26
C ASP A 124 21.51 -12.29 -0.39
N LEU A 125 21.43 -13.03 -1.50
CA LEU A 125 22.41 -14.07 -1.86
C LEU A 125 23.76 -13.46 -2.28
N ALA A 126 23.77 -12.48 -3.18
CA ALA A 126 25.00 -11.82 -3.63
C ALA A 126 25.72 -11.07 -2.49
N PHE A 127 24.99 -10.46 -1.56
CA PHE A 127 25.55 -9.80 -0.38
C PHE A 127 26.22 -10.81 0.56
N ARG A 128 25.51 -11.91 0.89
CA ARG A 128 26.04 -12.94 1.78
C ARG A 128 27.25 -13.66 1.20
N TYR A 129 27.22 -13.99 -0.09
CA TYR A 129 28.39 -14.60 -0.75
C TYR A 129 29.54 -13.60 -0.95
N GLY A 130 29.24 -12.34 -1.28
CA GLY A 130 30.25 -11.27 -1.37
C GLY A 130 30.95 -11.02 -0.03
N MET A 131 30.18 -10.94 1.06
CA MET A 131 30.73 -10.78 2.42
C MET A 131 31.53 -12.01 2.87
N ARG A 132 31.12 -13.24 2.52
CA ARG A 132 31.93 -14.44 2.78
C ARG A 132 33.29 -14.39 2.08
N LEU A 133 33.33 -13.89 0.84
CA LEU A 133 34.56 -13.68 0.08
C LEU A 133 35.49 -12.67 0.76
N VAL A 134 34.93 -11.58 1.30
CA VAL A 134 35.67 -10.60 2.10
C VAL A 134 36.24 -11.22 3.36
N TRP A 135 35.45 -12.01 4.11
CA TRP A 135 35.94 -12.71 5.31
C TRP A 135 37.05 -13.71 5.03
N ILE A 136 36.95 -14.47 3.92
CA ILE A 136 38.01 -15.39 3.47
C ILE A 136 39.29 -14.61 3.16
N ALA A 137 39.18 -13.49 2.45
CA ALA A 137 40.33 -12.66 2.10
C ALA A 137 40.97 -11.99 3.33
N MET A 138 40.17 -11.52 4.29
CA MET A 138 40.66 -11.00 5.57
C MET A 138 41.35 -12.08 6.41
N GLY A 139 40.81 -13.31 6.44
CA GLY A 139 41.44 -14.44 7.11
C GLY A 139 42.79 -14.80 6.48
N GLY A 140 42.87 -14.81 5.14
CA GLY A 140 44.13 -15.01 4.43
C GLY A 140 45.16 -13.92 4.74
N LEU A 141 44.75 -12.65 4.79
CA LEU A 141 45.63 -11.54 5.16
C LEU A 141 46.13 -11.66 6.60
N LEU A 142 45.27 -12.07 7.54
CA LEU A 142 45.65 -12.31 8.94
C LEU A 142 46.72 -13.40 9.05
N VAL A 143 46.58 -14.49 8.28
CA VAL A 143 47.58 -15.58 8.26
C VAL A 143 48.94 -15.09 7.74
N VAL A 144 48.95 -14.27 6.68
CA VAL A 144 50.19 -13.66 6.16
C VAL A 144 50.83 -12.73 7.18
N VAL A 145 50.04 -11.90 7.87
CA VAL A 145 50.51 -11.01 8.93
C VAL A 145 51.12 -11.82 10.09
N VAL A 146 50.46 -12.90 10.53
CA VAL A 146 50.97 -13.77 11.60
C VAL A 146 52.26 -14.47 11.18
N LEU A 147 52.34 -14.99 9.94
CA LEU A 147 53.57 -15.61 9.41
C LEU A 147 54.74 -14.62 9.39
N LEU A 148 54.49 -13.36 9.00
CA LEU A 148 55.51 -12.31 9.02
C LEU A 148 55.93 -11.91 10.43
N LEU A 149 55.00 -11.92 11.38
CA LEU A 149 55.28 -11.66 12.77
C LEU A 149 56.13 -12.77 13.39
N LEU A 150 55.85 -14.03 13.05
CA LEU A 150 56.66 -15.21 13.43
C LEU A 150 58.07 -15.16 12.82
N VAL A 151 58.19 -14.68 11.59
CA VAL A 151 59.47 -14.40 10.94
C VAL A 151 60.23 -13.28 11.67
N ALA A 152 59.57 -12.17 12.00
CA ALA A 152 60.18 -11.00 12.66
C ALA A 152 60.70 -11.31 14.07
N ILE A 153 60.03 -12.20 14.82
CA ILE A 153 60.47 -12.65 16.14
C ILE A 153 61.47 -13.82 16.10
N GLY A 154 61.99 -14.16 14.91
CA GLY A 154 63.06 -15.16 14.73
C GLY A 154 62.60 -16.61 14.87
N LYS A 155 61.29 -16.88 14.88
CA LYS A 155 60.73 -18.25 14.96
C LYS A 155 60.77 -18.97 13.61
N ILE A 156 60.95 -18.25 12.50
CA ILE A 156 61.11 -18.79 11.14
C ILE A 156 62.36 -18.18 10.50
N PRO A 157 63.39 -18.97 10.15
CA PRO A 157 64.62 -18.45 9.55
C PRO A 157 64.39 -18.03 8.08
N ILE A 158 64.80 -16.82 7.71
CA ILE A 158 64.74 -16.32 6.33
C ILE A 158 66.13 -16.41 5.69
N GLY A 159 66.24 -17.06 4.53
CA GLY A 159 67.51 -17.31 3.87
C GLY A 159 67.92 -16.32 2.77
N ASN A 160 67.19 -15.21 2.51
CA ASN A 160 67.60 -14.18 1.53
C ASN A 160 66.70 -12.92 1.59
N ASP A 161 67.29 -11.75 1.31
CA ASP A 161 66.63 -10.42 1.23
C ASP A 161 65.51 -10.33 0.18
N SER A 162 65.49 -11.28 -0.77
CA SER A 162 64.42 -11.41 -1.77
C SER A 162 63.08 -11.88 -1.17
N PHE A 163 63.09 -12.56 -0.02
CA PHE A 163 61.86 -13.05 0.61
C PHE A 163 61.05 -11.93 1.27
N ALA A 164 61.71 -10.96 1.91
CA ALA A 164 61.04 -9.80 2.51
C ALA A 164 60.35 -8.96 1.41
N THR A 165 61.04 -8.72 0.30
CA THR A 165 60.50 -7.97 -0.84
C THR A 165 59.32 -8.70 -1.50
N ALA A 166 59.41 -10.02 -1.65
CA ALA A 166 58.31 -10.84 -2.16
C ALA A 166 57.10 -10.86 -1.22
N ALA A 167 57.34 -10.89 0.10
CA ALA A 167 56.27 -10.89 1.10
C ALA A 167 55.54 -9.53 1.17
N PHE A 168 56.26 -8.40 1.12
CA PHE A 168 55.64 -7.07 1.02
C PHE A 168 54.84 -6.90 -0.28
N GLY A 169 55.33 -7.45 -1.39
CA GLY A 169 54.62 -7.48 -2.67
C GLY A 169 53.30 -8.28 -2.61
N LEU A 170 53.33 -9.46 -1.97
CA LEU A 170 52.15 -10.30 -1.74
C LEU A 170 51.11 -9.66 -0.82
N ILE A 171 51.55 -8.97 0.23
CA ILE A 171 50.64 -8.19 1.09
C ILE A 171 50.00 -7.06 0.29
N GLY A 172 50.79 -6.32 -0.49
CA GLY A 172 50.28 -5.22 -1.32
C GLY A 172 49.22 -5.69 -2.32
N THR A 173 49.43 -6.84 -2.95
CA THR A 173 48.44 -7.44 -3.87
C THR A 173 47.20 -7.96 -3.13
N ALA A 174 47.36 -8.58 -1.96
CA ALA A 174 46.22 -9.05 -1.16
C ALA A 174 45.37 -7.88 -0.65
N VAL A 175 45.99 -6.82 -0.13
CA VAL A 175 45.31 -5.60 0.32
C VAL A 175 44.61 -4.91 -0.86
N GLY A 176 45.28 -4.81 -2.02
CA GLY A 176 44.69 -4.25 -3.24
C GLY A 176 43.49 -5.06 -3.74
N PHE A 177 43.56 -6.39 -3.69
CA PHE A 177 42.48 -7.28 -4.07
C PHE A 177 41.27 -7.19 -3.14
N VAL A 178 41.50 -7.16 -1.81
CA VAL A 178 40.45 -6.96 -0.81
C VAL A 178 39.77 -5.60 -1.01
N ASN A 179 40.55 -4.54 -1.24
CA ASN A 179 40.03 -3.20 -1.46
C ASN A 179 39.21 -3.12 -2.77
N GLY A 180 39.65 -3.83 -3.82
CA GLY A 180 38.93 -3.93 -5.09
C GLY A 180 37.59 -4.65 -4.97
N ILE A 181 37.54 -5.78 -4.24
CA ILE A 181 36.28 -6.52 -4.00
C ILE A 181 35.35 -5.72 -3.09
N ALA A 182 35.87 -5.13 -2.00
CA ALA A 182 35.08 -4.29 -1.11
C ALA A 182 34.51 -3.08 -1.87
N GLY A 183 35.31 -2.42 -2.71
CA GLY A 183 34.85 -1.33 -3.57
C GLY A 183 33.78 -1.77 -4.57
N ALA A 184 33.93 -2.93 -5.21
CA ALA A 184 32.93 -3.47 -6.12
C ALA A 184 31.61 -3.82 -5.43
N VAL A 185 31.66 -4.42 -4.23
CA VAL A 185 30.49 -4.76 -3.42
C VAL A 185 29.80 -3.50 -2.91
N VAL A 186 30.55 -2.51 -2.42
CA VAL A 186 29.99 -1.22 -1.96
C VAL A 186 29.38 -0.44 -3.12
N THR A 187 30.01 -0.44 -4.30
CA THR A 187 29.46 0.20 -5.51
C THR A 187 28.20 -0.53 -6.00
N PHE A 188 28.16 -1.86 -5.91
CA PHE A 188 26.99 -2.65 -6.28
C PHE A 188 25.79 -2.41 -5.33
N TYR A 189 26.04 -2.22 -4.02
CA TYR A 189 25.00 -2.04 -3.00
C TYR A 189 24.59 -0.59 -2.72
N TRP A 190 25.56 0.32 -2.67
CA TRP A 190 25.37 1.74 -2.30
C TRP A 190 25.66 2.70 -3.47
N GLY A 191 26.04 2.20 -4.64
CA GLY A 191 26.38 3.03 -5.80
C GLY A 191 25.22 3.82 -6.40
N SER A 192 23.97 3.56 -6.01
CA SER A 192 22.85 4.43 -6.40
C SER A 192 22.70 5.68 -5.52
N SER A 193 23.20 5.67 -4.27
CA SER A 193 23.09 6.81 -3.36
C SER A 193 24.37 7.65 -3.22
N GLN A 194 25.54 7.10 -3.53
CA GLN A 194 26.81 7.86 -3.59
C GLN A 194 27.12 8.39 -5.00
N GLY A 195 26.55 7.75 -6.03
CA GLY A 195 26.73 8.17 -7.42
C GLY A 195 26.15 9.56 -7.73
N SER A 196 25.20 10.07 -6.95
CA SER A 196 24.68 11.44 -7.11
C SER A 196 25.60 12.50 -6.51
N LYS A 197 26.27 12.24 -5.38
CA LYS A 197 27.20 13.21 -4.77
C LYS A 197 28.49 13.34 -5.57
N GLU A 198 29.03 12.22 -6.08
CA GLU A 198 30.21 12.24 -6.95
C GLU A 198 29.88 12.71 -8.37
N LYS A 199 28.70 12.36 -8.92
CA LYS A 199 28.24 12.97 -10.18
C LYS A 199 27.96 14.45 -10.03
N SER A 200 27.34 14.91 -8.94
CA SER A 200 27.13 16.34 -8.70
C SER A 200 28.46 17.07 -8.53
N ALA A 201 29.43 16.54 -7.77
CA ALA A 201 30.75 17.18 -7.64
C ALA A 201 31.62 17.11 -8.92
N ALA A 202 31.45 16.09 -9.76
CA ALA A 202 32.09 16.01 -11.07
C ALA A 202 31.37 16.90 -12.11
N MET A 203 30.04 16.99 -12.01
CA MET A 203 29.16 17.81 -12.86
C MET A 203 29.30 19.29 -12.52
N ASP A 204 29.45 19.67 -11.25
CA ASP A 204 29.75 21.02 -10.81
C ASP A 204 31.13 21.44 -11.35
N ARG A 205 32.14 20.56 -11.29
CA ARG A 205 33.46 20.80 -11.89
C ARG A 205 33.42 20.88 -13.43
N SER A 206 32.59 20.08 -14.08
CA SER A 206 32.40 20.13 -15.54
C SER A 206 31.60 21.35 -15.98
N ILE A 207 30.61 21.79 -15.21
CA ILE A 207 29.81 23.02 -15.43
C ILE A 207 30.70 24.25 -15.19
N GLN A 208 31.54 24.22 -14.15
CA GLN A 208 32.50 25.29 -13.89
C GLN A 208 33.52 25.42 -15.03
N LYS A 209 34.10 24.29 -15.48
CA LYS A 209 35.02 24.25 -16.63
C LYS A 209 34.33 24.67 -17.94
N PHE A 210 33.08 24.27 -18.16
CA PHE A 210 32.28 24.69 -19.30
C PHE A 210 31.96 26.19 -19.26
N SER A 211 31.64 26.75 -18.10
CA SER A 211 31.42 28.20 -17.93
C SER A 211 32.71 29.03 -18.11
N GLU A 212 33.87 28.48 -17.74
CA GLU A 212 35.19 29.07 -18.01
C GLU A 212 35.59 28.99 -19.49
N ASP A 213 35.23 27.91 -20.18
CA ASP A 213 35.47 27.73 -21.61
C ASP A 213 34.50 28.59 -22.45
N LEU A 214 33.24 28.77 -22.01
CA LEU A 214 32.26 29.67 -22.61
C LEU A 214 32.66 31.15 -22.41
N GLY A 215 33.19 31.50 -21.23
CA GLY A 215 33.75 32.82 -20.96
C GLY A 215 35.00 33.14 -21.78
N ARG A 216 35.84 32.12 -22.08
CA ARG A 216 36.98 32.26 -23.01
C ARG A 216 36.55 32.38 -24.47
N ALA A 217 35.53 31.64 -24.90
CA ALA A 217 34.97 31.73 -26.25
C ALA A 217 34.26 33.08 -26.50
N ALA A 218 33.54 33.61 -25.49
CA ALA A 218 32.90 34.92 -25.56
C ALA A 218 33.93 36.08 -25.61
N LYS A 219 35.07 35.95 -24.92
CA LYS A 219 36.18 36.91 -25.01
C LYS A 219 36.97 36.80 -26.32
N ALA A 220 37.04 35.61 -26.93
CA ALA A 220 37.67 35.42 -28.24
C ALA A 220 36.85 36.00 -29.41
N ASN A 221 35.51 35.97 -29.30
CA ASN A 221 34.61 36.52 -30.33
C ASN A 221 34.35 38.03 -30.21
N ALA A 222 34.74 38.68 -29.10
CA ALA A 222 34.65 40.14 -28.92
C ALA A 222 35.86 40.91 -29.49
N ALA A 223 36.85 40.22 -30.08
CA ALA A 223 38.08 40.82 -30.61
C ALA A 223 38.17 40.86 -32.15
N ALA A 224 37.09 40.53 -32.87
CA ALA A 224 37.05 40.60 -34.33
C ALA A 224 36.20 41.80 -34.79
N THR A 225 36.86 42.94 -35.01
CA THR A 225 36.27 44.14 -35.61
C THR A 225 36.15 43.99 -37.14
N PRO A 226 34.98 44.21 -37.77
CA PRO A 226 34.90 44.45 -39.21
C PRO A 226 35.04 45.95 -39.54
N PRO A 227 35.56 46.31 -40.75
CA PRO A 227 35.90 47.69 -41.14
C PRO A 227 34.68 48.55 -41.56
N PRO A 228 34.82 49.89 -41.70
CA PRO A 228 33.70 50.83 -41.71
C PRO A 228 33.04 51.00 -43.09
N ALA A 229 31.76 51.37 -43.08
CA ALA A 229 30.93 51.65 -44.26
C ALA A 229 31.07 53.11 -44.76
N PRO A 230 30.92 53.36 -46.09
CA PRO A 230 30.63 54.70 -46.62
C PRO A 230 29.12 54.93 -46.86
N PRO A 231 28.68 56.20 -46.99
CA PRO A 231 27.31 56.63 -46.67
C PRO A 231 26.41 56.87 -47.90
N GLY A 232 25.09 56.72 -47.75
CA GLY A 232 24.12 57.34 -48.67
C GLY A 232 22.71 56.77 -48.71
N ALA A 233 21.72 57.67 -48.52
CA ALA A 233 20.34 57.67 -49.03
C ALA A 233 19.20 56.89 -48.30
N THR A 234 18.57 57.60 -47.36
CA THR A 234 17.12 57.97 -47.23
C THR A 234 15.97 56.97 -47.44
N ALA A 235 15.01 57.05 -46.48
CA ALA A 235 13.74 56.33 -46.27
C ALA A 235 12.62 56.55 -47.34
N PRO A 236 11.48 55.80 -47.30
CA PRO A 236 10.27 56.26 -46.56
C PRO A 236 9.32 55.13 -46.00
N GLY A 237 8.36 55.49 -45.11
CA GLY A 237 7.12 54.69 -44.78
C GLY A 237 5.90 55.19 -45.60
N PRO A 238 4.59 55.03 -45.23
CA PRO A 238 3.83 54.02 -44.44
C PRO A 238 2.48 53.52 -45.13
N SER A 239 1.69 52.66 -44.43
CA SER A 239 0.19 52.39 -44.50
C SER A 239 -0.46 51.57 -45.65
N PRO A 240 -1.76 51.11 -45.57
CA PRO A 240 -2.67 50.73 -44.45
C PRO A 240 -3.46 49.38 -44.67
N ALA A 241 -4.31 48.98 -43.71
CA ALA A 241 -5.19 47.78 -43.72
C ALA A 241 -6.53 47.95 -44.50
N PRO A 242 -7.28 46.85 -44.77
CA PRO A 242 -8.76 46.92 -44.73
C PRO A 242 -9.48 45.71 -44.06
N ALA A 243 -10.78 45.93 -43.83
CA ALA A 243 -11.72 45.35 -42.87
C ALA A 243 -12.37 43.98 -43.19
N ALA A 244 -12.99 43.39 -42.16
CA ALA A 244 -13.91 42.23 -42.18
C ALA A 244 -15.38 42.63 -42.48
N PRO A 245 -16.21 41.73 -43.04
CA PRO A 245 -17.52 41.34 -42.43
C PRO A 245 -18.00 39.90 -42.78
N PRO A 246 -19.21 39.41 -42.38
CA PRO A 246 -19.81 39.29 -41.04
C PRO A 246 -20.24 37.83 -40.68
N VAL A 247 -20.82 37.71 -39.48
CA VAL A 247 -21.14 36.54 -38.62
C VAL A 247 -22.23 35.57 -39.14
N LEU A 248 -22.09 34.27 -38.82
CA LEU A 248 -23.19 33.40 -38.38
C LEU A 248 -22.65 32.37 -37.36
N ALA A 249 -23.26 32.33 -36.18
CA ALA A 249 -22.85 31.57 -35.01
C ALA A 249 -23.12 30.06 -35.14
N ALA A 250 -22.14 29.25 -34.75
CA ALA A 250 -22.33 27.88 -34.29
C ALA A 250 -21.27 27.60 -33.21
N GLU A 251 -21.74 27.08 -32.07
CA GLU A 251 -21.05 26.98 -30.78
C GLU A 251 -19.74 26.19 -30.83
N ALA A 252 -18.70 26.71 -30.17
CA ALA A 252 -17.42 26.02 -29.97
C ALA A 252 -17.50 25.05 -28.78
N PRO A 253 -16.96 23.82 -28.87
CA PRO A 253 -16.88 22.93 -27.73
C PRO A 253 -15.81 23.44 -26.75
N MET A 254 -16.25 23.60 -25.51
CA MET A 254 -15.54 24.16 -24.38
C MET A 254 -14.44 23.21 -23.85
N GLY A 255 -13.26 23.78 -23.57
CA GLY A 255 -12.29 23.41 -22.52
C GLY A 255 -11.95 21.93 -22.24
N ALA A 256 -10.70 21.55 -22.48
CA ALA A 256 -10.04 20.54 -21.64
C ALA A 256 -9.69 21.22 -20.29
N GLU A 257 -10.67 21.28 -19.39
CA GLU A 257 -10.46 21.72 -18.01
C GLU A 257 -9.46 20.79 -17.31
N LEU A 258 -8.48 21.36 -16.59
CA LEU A 258 -7.83 20.66 -15.48
C LEU A 258 -8.96 20.12 -14.60
N ARG A 259 -9.15 18.80 -14.54
CA ARG A 259 -10.12 18.20 -13.62
C ARG A 259 -9.76 18.59 -12.20
N VAL A 260 -10.46 19.60 -11.67
CA VAL A 260 -10.40 19.97 -10.27
C VAL A 260 -11.04 18.83 -9.49
N SER A 261 -10.30 18.21 -8.56
CA SER A 261 -10.89 17.25 -7.64
C SER A 261 -11.92 17.96 -6.78
N GLU A 262 -13.05 17.31 -6.52
CA GLU A 262 -14.07 17.88 -5.63
C GLU A 262 -13.45 18.20 -4.26
N PRO A 263 -13.76 19.39 -3.69
CA PRO A 263 -13.24 19.77 -2.39
C PRO A 263 -13.71 18.80 -1.31
N THR A 264 -12.92 18.69 -0.25
CA THR A 264 -13.23 17.76 0.85
C THR A 264 -14.50 18.19 1.55
N MET A 265 -15.48 17.30 1.58
CA MET A 265 -16.70 17.48 2.38
C MET A 265 -16.38 17.38 3.87
N PRO A 266 -16.97 18.25 4.73
CA PRO A 266 -16.90 18.13 6.19
C PRO A 266 -17.31 16.74 6.68
N ALA A 267 -16.79 16.34 7.84
CA ALA A 267 -17.32 15.16 8.54
C ALA A 267 -18.73 15.44 9.11
N GLY A 268 -19.50 14.39 9.39
CA GLY A 268 -20.76 14.54 10.13
C GLY A 268 -20.50 15.04 11.55
N SER A 269 -21.35 15.92 12.09
CA SER A 269 -21.19 16.48 13.44
C SER A 269 -21.20 15.43 14.54
N GLU A 270 -21.89 14.31 14.33
CA GLU A 270 -22.03 13.23 15.29
C GLU A 270 -20.86 12.24 15.28
N LEU A 271 -20.00 12.25 14.24
CA LEU A 271 -18.96 11.24 14.03
C LEU A 271 -18.04 11.08 15.25
N LEU A 272 -17.67 12.19 15.89
CA LEU A 272 -16.84 12.14 17.10
C LEU A 272 -17.57 11.42 18.24
N GLY A 273 -18.85 11.72 18.46
CA GLY A 273 -19.68 11.08 19.48
C GLY A 273 -19.88 9.58 19.20
N GLU A 274 -20.11 9.22 17.94
CA GLU A 274 -20.24 7.83 17.49
C GLU A 274 -18.96 7.01 17.73
N MET A 275 -17.79 7.59 17.44
CA MET A 275 -16.50 6.88 17.56
C MET A 275 -15.96 6.86 18.98
N LEU A 276 -16.40 7.77 19.85
CA LEU A 276 -15.86 7.94 21.20
C LEU A 276 -15.82 6.64 22.03
N PRO A 277 -16.86 5.77 22.05
CA PRO A 277 -16.80 4.50 22.78
C PRO A 277 -15.70 3.56 22.26
N HIS A 278 -15.50 3.51 20.94
CA HIS A 278 -14.44 2.72 20.33
C HIS A 278 -13.06 3.28 20.68
N LEU A 279 -12.88 4.59 20.52
CA LEU A 279 -11.61 5.27 20.80
C LEU A 279 -11.19 5.12 22.27
N CYS A 280 -12.13 5.15 23.21
CA CYS A 280 -11.87 4.98 24.64
C CYS A 280 -11.66 3.52 25.08
N THR A 281 -11.92 2.54 24.21
CA THR A 281 -11.71 1.11 24.50
C THR A 281 -10.35 0.68 23.95
N PRO A 282 -9.53 -0.14 24.66
CA PRO A 282 -8.29 -0.65 24.10
C PRO A 282 -8.50 -1.35 22.76
N HIS A 283 -7.89 -0.81 21.71
CA HIS A 283 -7.91 -1.34 20.34
C HIS A 283 -6.52 -1.28 19.73
N ARG A 284 -6.35 -1.91 18.56
CA ARG A 284 -5.09 -1.94 17.80
C ARG A 284 -5.44 -2.03 16.33
N HIS A 285 -4.58 -1.48 15.46
CA HIS A 285 -4.80 -1.56 14.01
C HIS A 285 -4.31 -2.88 13.40
N PHE A 286 -3.19 -3.40 13.91
CA PHE A 286 -2.68 -4.74 13.57
C PHE A 286 -2.61 -5.59 14.84
N GLU A 287 -2.84 -6.90 14.74
CA GLU A 287 -2.89 -7.79 15.90
C GLU A 287 -1.57 -7.77 16.71
N ASP A 288 -0.44 -7.68 16.01
CA ASP A 288 0.92 -7.65 16.56
C ASP A 288 1.45 -6.24 16.87
N ALA A 289 0.68 -5.19 16.58
CA ALA A 289 1.00 -3.84 17.02
C ALA A 289 0.65 -3.63 18.50
N VAL A 290 1.16 -2.55 19.08
CA VAL A 290 0.71 -2.08 20.40
C VAL A 290 -0.79 -1.81 20.39
N SER A 291 -1.43 -1.98 21.54
CA SER A 291 -2.79 -1.52 21.77
C SER A 291 -2.81 -0.09 22.30
N TRP A 292 -3.88 0.64 22.04
CA TRP A 292 -4.08 1.96 22.59
C TRP A 292 -5.54 2.28 22.90
N ALA A 293 -5.75 3.30 23.72
CA ALA A 293 -7.05 3.86 24.02
C ALA A 293 -6.95 5.35 24.34
N LEU A 294 -7.94 6.13 23.90
CA LEU A 294 -8.15 7.51 24.31
C LEU A 294 -8.57 7.57 25.78
N ALA A 295 -7.98 8.51 26.50
CA ALA A 295 -8.29 8.81 27.90
C ALA A 295 -8.26 10.34 28.11
N ASP A 296 -8.69 10.78 29.30
CA ASP A 296 -8.75 12.21 29.68
C ASP A 296 -7.41 12.94 29.52
N GLY A 297 -6.28 12.24 29.64
CA GLY A 297 -4.94 12.81 29.51
C GLY A 297 -4.25 12.60 28.15
N GLY A 298 -4.92 12.02 27.15
CA GLY A 298 -4.30 11.63 25.88
C GLY A 298 -4.43 10.13 25.60
N ILE A 299 -3.47 9.58 24.84
CA ILE A 299 -3.50 8.18 24.41
C ILE A 299 -2.71 7.30 25.38
N ARG A 300 -3.37 6.27 25.92
CA ARG A 300 -2.76 5.19 26.70
C ARG A 300 -2.28 4.10 25.76
N ILE A 301 -1.02 3.70 25.87
CA ILE A 301 -0.45 2.61 25.06
C ILE A 301 -0.23 1.39 25.95
N ASP A 302 -0.74 0.24 25.52
CA ASP A 302 -0.72 -1.03 26.26
C ASP A 302 -1.18 -0.90 27.72
N GLY A 303 -2.21 -0.08 27.95
CA GLY A 303 -2.77 0.17 29.26
C GLY A 303 -1.90 1.06 30.17
N GLY A 304 -0.78 1.59 29.68
CA GLY A 304 0.06 2.56 30.38
C GLY A 304 -0.65 3.90 30.67
N PRO A 305 0.04 4.84 31.34
CA PRO A 305 -0.46 6.20 31.49
C PRO A 305 -0.52 6.92 30.12
N PRO A 306 -1.38 7.93 29.95
CA PRO A 306 -1.39 8.74 28.73
C PRO A 306 -0.01 9.38 28.45
N GLU A 307 0.48 9.26 27.21
CA GLU A 307 1.75 9.86 26.79
C GLU A 307 1.64 11.39 26.66
N ARG A 308 2.64 12.12 27.18
CA ARG A 308 2.76 13.58 27.11
C ARG A 308 4.23 14.00 27.09
N THR A 309 4.49 15.26 26.71
CA THR A 309 5.85 15.78 26.86
C THR A 309 6.19 16.02 28.34
N PRO A 310 7.48 15.95 28.73
CA PRO A 310 7.88 16.23 30.10
C PRO A 310 7.80 17.74 30.40
N GLY A 311 7.10 18.09 31.49
CA GLY A 311 6.98 19.47 31.98
C GLY A 311 5.71 20.18 31.53
N ASP A 312 5.75 21.52 31.55
CA ASP A 312 4.59 22.33 31.15
C ASP A 312 4.42 22.36 29.62
N PRO A 313 3.19 22.26 29.09
CA PRO A 313 2.90 22.20 27.65
C PRO A 313 3.02 23.58 26.96
N LYS A 314 4.19 24.22 27.06
CA LYS A 314 4.44 25.59 26.59
C LYS A 314 4.23 25.75 25.08
N THR A 315 4.64 24.75 24.29
CA THR A 315 4.48 24.77 22.83
C THR A 315 3.01 24.79 22.43
N ILE A 316 2.19 23.92 23.01
CA ILE A 316 0.76 23.85 22.76
C ILE A 316 0.06 25.14 23.19
N ARG A 317 0.36 25.66 24.38
CA ARG A 317 -0.21 26.94 24.85
C ARG A 317 0.13 28.10 23.93
N ARG A 318 1.36 28.16 23.42
CA ARG A 318 1.77 29.18 22.43
C ARG A 318 1.04 29.03 21.11
N ILE A 319 0.97 27.81 20.56
CA ILE A 319 0.24 27.55 19.30
C ILE A 319 -1.24 27.94 19.45
N TRP A 320 -1.86 27.60 20.58
CA TRP A 320 -3.24 27.99 20.88
C TRP A 320 -3.41 29.50 21.00
N GLN A 321 -2.48 30.18 21.68
CA GLN A 321 -2.51 31.65 21.81
C GLN A 321 -2.38 32.36 20.46
N GLU A 322 -1.52 31.86 19.56
CA GLU A 322 -1.27 32.49 18.25
C GLU A 322 -2.33 32.11 17.19
N TYR A 323 -2.81 30.86 17.20
CA TYR A 323 -3.59 30.30 16.10
C TYR A 323 -4.89 29.59 16.52
N GLY A 324 -5.24 29.61 17.81
CA GLY A 324 -6.40 28.89 18.36
C GLY A 324 -7.72 29.25 17.69
N ASP A 325 -7.96 30.54 17.42
CA ASP A 325 -9.16 30.99 16.70
C ASP A 325 -9.25 30.43 15.27
N LEU A 326 -8.11 30.32 14.57
CA LEU A 326 -8.04 29.75 13.23
C LEU A 326 -8.23 28.22 13.26
N CYS A 327 -7.62 27.55 14.25
CA CYS A 327 -7.79 26.11 14.46
C CYS A 327 -9.25 25.77 14.78
N ALA A 328 -9.88 26.52 15.68
CA ALA A 328 -11.28 26.33 16.03
C ALA A 328 -12.22 26.63 14.86
N ARG A 329 -11.91 27.63 14.02
CA ARG A 329 -12.68 27.92 12.80
C ARG A 329 -12.70 26.72 11.86
N TRP A 330 -11.53 26.19 11.50
CA TRP A 330 -11.44 25.09 10.54
C TRP A 330 -11.84 23.73 11.13
N SER A 331 -11.62 23.54 12.43
CA SER A 331 -12.19 22.43 13.20
C SER A 331 -13.72 22.39 13.06
N LYS A 332 -14.41 23.52 13.28
CA LYS A 332 -15.87 23.62 13.09
C LYS A 332 -16.29 23.42 11.65
N HIS A 333 -15.54 23.95 10.70
CA HIS A 333 -15.89 23.83 9.29
C HIS A 333 -15.82 22.37 8.82
N PHE A 334 -14.74 21.65 9.15
CA PHE A 334 -14.54 20.27 8.70
C PHE A 334 -15.01 19.19 9.67
N GLN A 335 -15.50 19.60 10.86
CA GLN A 335 -15.88 18.71 11.96
C GLN A 335 -14.73 17.79 12.42
N VAL A 336 -13.51 18.35 12.47
CA VAL A 336 -12.29 17.64 12.94
C VAL A 336 -12.00 18.04 14.38
N PRO A 337 -11.76 17.10 15.33
CA PRO A 337 -11.36 17.43 16.69
C PRO A 337 -10.16 18.37 16.75
N VAL A 338 -10.31 19.49 17.45
CA VAL A 338 -9.33 20.59 17.44
C VAL A 338 -7.96 20.15 17.99
N GLU A 339 -7.92 19.18 18.90
CA GLU A 339 -6.68 18.62 19.44
C GLU A 339 -5.81 17.95 18.36
N LEU A 340 -6.42 17.34 17.33
CA LEU A 340 -5.68 16.76 16.21
C LEU A 340 -4.98 17.84 15.38
N ILE A 341 -5.66 18.96 15.11
CA ILE A 341 -5.12 20.08 14.35
C ILE A 341 -3.89 20.65 15.07
N ILE A 342 -4.05 20.91 16.37
CA ILE A 342 -2.98 21.48 17.21
C ILE A 342 -1.79 20.51 17.33
N ALA A 343 -2.05 19.22 17.53
CA ALA A 343 -1.01 18.20 17.58
C ALA A 343 -0.26 18.08 16.24
N THR A 344 -0.96 18.16 15.11
CA THR A 344 -0.34 18.18 13.78
C THR A 344 0.56 19.40 13.61
N ILE A 345 0.10 20.62 13.95
CA ILE A 345 0.93 21.83 13.87
C ILE A 345 2.19 21.70 14.73
N ALA A 346 2.05 21.18 15.95
CA ALA A 346 3.17 20.97 16.86
C ALA A 346 4.20 19.98 16.31
N THR A 347 3.72 18.87 15.73
CA THR A 347 4.54 17.78 15.17
C THR A 347 5.27 18.19 13.90
N GLU A 348 4.59 18.93 13.02
CA GLU A 348 5.08 19.25 11.68
C GLU A 348 5.98 20.50 11.65
N SER A 349 5.62 21.55 12.39
CA SER A 349 6.37 22.82 12.35
C SER A 349 6.70 23.40 13.72
N SER A 350 6.20 22.81 14.81
CA SER A 350 6.24 23.40 16.15
C SER A 350 5.68 24.82 16.18
N GLY A 351 4.67 25.11 15.35
CA GLY A 351 4.04 26.42 15.21
C GLY A 351 4.80 27.41 14.32
N ASN A 352 5.79 26.97 13.55
CA ASN A 352 6.50 27.84 12.62
C ASN A 352 5.74 28.01 11.30
N ARG A 353 5.00 29.12 11.15
CA ARG A 353 4.26 29.43 9.92
C ARG A 353 5.13 29.56 8.66
N ALA A 354 6.44 29.82 8.82
CA ALA A 354 7.38 29.98 7.71
C ALA A 354 8.09 28.69 7.31
N ALA A 355 7.73 27.55 7.92
CA ALA A 355 8.39 26.27 7.66
C ALA A 355 8.20 25.82 6.20
N ARG A 356 9.30 25.39 5.57
CA ARG A 356 9.32 24.79 4.23
C ARG A 356 10.27 23.62 4.17
N ARG A 357 9.83 22.55 3.49
CA ARG A 357 10.64 21.38 3.19
C ARG A 357 10.47 21.00 1.71
N PRO A 358 11.51 21.15 0.87
CA PRO A 358 11.47 20.66 -0.50
C PRO A 358 11.33 19.14 -0.53
N GLU A 359 10.44 18.62 -1.38
CA GLU A 359 10.19 17.19 -1.60
C GLU A 359 10.55 16.82 -3.06
N PRO A 360 11.84 16.90 -3.44
CA PRO A 360 12.28 16.78 -4.83
C PRO A 360 11.99 15.40 -5.44
N GLN A 361 11.85 14.36 -4.62
CA GLN A 361 11.52 13.00 -5.07
C GLN A 361 10.15 12.95 -5.74
N ILE A 362 9.21 13.81 -5.32
CA ILE A 362 7.86 13.89 -5.86
C ILE A 362 7.57 15.22 -6.59
N ARG A 363 8.60 16.08 -6.75
CA ARG A 363 8.51 17.40 -7.37
C ARG A 363 7.47 18.31 -6.70
N ASP A 364 7.47 18.31 -5.37
CA ASP A 364 6.56 19.12 -4.55
C ASP A 364 7.31 19.75 -3.37
N GLU A 365 6.61 20.44 -2.48
CA GLU A 365 7.12 20.95 -1.21
C GLU A 365 6.04 20.90 -0.11
N SER A 366 6.48 20.66 1.13
CA SER A 366 5.67 20.78 2.34
C SER A 366 5.82 22.19 2.93
N VAL A 367 4.72 22.92 3.15
CA VAL A 367 4.76 24.34 3.51
C VAL A 367 3.82 24.70 4.67
N GLY A 368 4.22 25.67 5.48
CA GLY A 368 3.39 26.31 6.49
C GLY A 368 3.29 25.56 7.81
N LEU A 369 2.29 25.93 8.61
CA LEU A 369 2.06 25.40 9.97
C LEU A 369 1.87 23.89 10.01
N MET A 370 1.14 23.33 9.05
CA MET A 370 0.81 21.90 9.01
C MET A 370 1.67 21.10 8.02
N GLN A 371 2.68 21.73 7.40
CA GLN A 371 3.58 21.11 6.40
C GLN A 371 2.86 20.31 5.30
N THR A 372 1.67 20.75 4.90
CA THR A 372 0.89 20.10 3.84
C THR A 372 1.60 20.28 2.50
N LEU A 373 1.61 19.23 1.68
CA LEU A 373 2.10 19.29 0.30
C LEU A 373 1.25 20.23 -0.55
N VAL A 374 1.86 20.99 -1.48
CA VAL A 374 1.10 21.91 -2.35
C VAL A 374 0.11 21.13 -3.21
N THR A 375 0.50 19.96 -3.74
CA THR A 375 -0.43 19.10 -4.48
C THR A 375 -1.59 18.62 -3.62
N THR A 376 -1.32 18.19 -2.38
CA THR A 376 -2.36 17.75 -1.44
C THR A 376 -3.32 18.89 -1.11
N ALA A 377 -2.82 20.10 -0.87
CA ALA A 377 -3.66 21.27 -0.61
C ALA A 377 -4.55 21.64 -1.80
N ARG A 378 -4.02 21.59 -3.03
CA ARG A 378 -4.82 21.80 -4.26
C ARG A 378 -5.94 20.79 -4.35
N GLU A 379 -5.63 19.52 -4.07
CA GLU A 379 -6.58 18.43 -4.17
C GLU A 379 -7.69 18.52 -3.12
N THR A 380 -7.31 18.65 -1.84
CA THR A 380 -8.28 18.61 -0.74
C THR A 380 -9.16 19.85 -0.68
N LEU A 381 -8.68 20.99 -1.18
CA LEU A 381 -9.44 22.24 -1.24
C LEU A 381 -10.15 22.46 -2.59
N GLY A 382 -9.86 21.64 -3.61
CA GLY A 382 -10.38 21.86 -4.96
C GLY A 382 -9.90 23.19 -5.57
N ARG A 383 -8.67 23.64 -5.25
CA ARG A 383 -8.11 24.93 -5.68
C ARG A 383 -6.84 24.73 -6.50
N ALA A 384 -6.97 24.53 -7.80
CA ALA A 384 -5.86 24.17 -8.69
C ALA A 384 -4.72 25.23 -8.77
N SER A 385 -5.02 26.50 -8.49
CA SER A 385 -4.06 27.61 -8.59
C SER A 385 -3.19 27.83 -7.34
N LEU A 386 -3.39 27.08 -6.25
CA LEU A 386 -2.61 27.27 -5.02
C LEU A 386 -1.12 27.07 -5.26
N THR A 387 -0.31 27.88 -4.62
CA THR A 387 1.16 27.81 -4.61
C THR A 387 1.66 27.54 -3.20
N GLY A 388 2.94 27.19 -3.05
CA GLY A 388 3.53 27.07 -1.72
C GLY A 388 3.50 28.38 -0.93
N ASP A 389 3.62 29.53 -1.59
CA ASP A 389 3.57 30.85 -0.95
C ASP A 389 2.22 31.12 -0.28
N ASP A 390 1.13 30.64 -0.87
CA ASP A 390 -0.21 30.76 -0.29
C ASP A 390 -0.29 30.01 1.05
N LEU A 391 0.34 28.83 1.14
CA LEU A 391 0.37 28.01 2.37
C LEU A 391 1.21 28.59 3.52
N LEU A 392 1.92 29.70 3.31
CA LEU A 392 2.56 30.46 4.40
C LEU A 392 1.54 31.30 5.20
N GLU A 393 0.36 31.54 4.63
CA GLU A 393 -0.74 32.18 5.35
C GLU A 393 -1.31 31.19 6.38
N PRO A 394 -1.30 31.53 7.69
CA PRO A 394 -1.71 30.60 8.75
C PRO A 394 -3.09 29.98 8.56
N SER A 395 -4.10 30.77 8.18
CA SER A 395 -5.47 30.27 8.04
C SER A 395 -5.57 29.25 6.91
N LEU A 396 -4.97 29.51 5.75
CA LEU A 396 -4.97 28.62 4.60
C LEU A 396 -4.14 27.36 4.84
N SER A 397 -3.01 27.48 5.56
CA SER A 397 -2.24 26.31 6.00
C SER A 397 -3.07 25.38 6.89
N ILE A 398 -3.80 25.97 7.85
CA ILE A 398 -4.68 25.23 8.76
C ILE A 398 -5.89 24.65 8.00
N GLU A 399 -6.47 25.41 7.08
CA GLU A 399 -7.55 24.94 6.20
C GLU A 399 -7.12 23.69 5.41
N ALA A 400 -5.97 23.78 4.73
CA ALA A 400 -5.43 22.69 3.92
C ALA A 400 -5.15 21.44 4.75
N GLY A 401 -4.41 21.55 5.85
CA GLY A 401 -4.11 20.40 6.70
C GLY A 401 -5.36 19.81 7.39
N THR A 402 -6.28 20.65 7.85
CA THR A 402 -7.55 20.18 8.45
C THR A 402 -8.42 19.46 7.42
N SER A 403 -8.52 19.99 6.20
CA SER A 403 -9.22 19.33 5.10
C SER A 403 -8.61 17.97 4.78
N TYR A 404 -7.28 17.83 4.88
CA TYR A 404 -6.62 16.55 4.64
C TYR A 404 -6.93 15.52 5.72
N ILE A 405 -6.90 15.91 7.00
CA ILE A 405 -7.35 15.05 8.12
C ILE A 405 -8.81 14.63 7.90
N ALA A 406 -9.68 15.57 7.55
CA ALA A 406 -11.09 15.29 7.27
C ALA A 406 -11.26 14.33 6.09
N ARG A 407 -10.47 14.45 5.02
CA ARG A 407 -10.54 13.56 3.85
C ARG A 407 -10.17 12.12 4.21
N GLN A 408 -9.25 11.94 5.15
CA GLN A 408 -8.78 10.64 5.61
C GLN A 408 -9.70 9.98 6.67
N ARG A 409 -10.75 10.68 7.14
CA ARG A 409 -11.63 10.21 8.23
C ARG A 409 -12.22 8.82 8.03
N LYS A 410 -12.46 8.38 6.78
CA LYS A 410 -13.03 7.05 6.48
C LYS A 410 -12.08 5.90 6.84
N SER A 411 -10.78 6.14 6.85
CA SER A 411 -9.78 5.13 7.23
C SER A 411 -9.26 5.36 8.66
N THR A 412 -9.20 6.61 9.11
CA THR A 412 -8.63 6.94 10.42
C THR A 412 -9.65 7.04 11.53
N HIS A 413 -10.93 7.32 11.24
CA HIS A 413 -12.00 7.54 12.23
C HIS A 413 -11.64 8.55 13.33
N PHE A 414 -10.77 9.51 12.99
CA PHE A 414 -10.13 10.45 13.93
C PHE A 414 -9.32 9.80 15.06
N ASP A 415 -9.01 8.52 14.98
CA ASP A 415 -8.13 7.82 15.91
C ASP A 415 -6.70 8.40 15.85
N PRO A 416 -6.18 9.00 16.95
CA PRO A 416 -4.96 9.81 16.89
C PRO A 416 -3.71 9.11 16.31
N PRO A 417 -3.37 7.84 16.65
CA PRO A 417 -2.24 7.17 16.01
C PRO A 417 -2.44 6.92 14.51
N LEU A 418 -3.68 6.65 14.07
CA LEU A 418 -4.01 6.46 12.67
C LEU A 418 -3.95 7.77 11.90
N VAL A 419 -4.45 8.87 12.48
CA VAL A 419 -4.33 10.21 11.91
C VAL A 419 -2.86 10.58 11.74
N ALA A 420 -2.03 10.37 12.77
CA ALA A 420 -0.60 10.65 12.70
C ALA A 420 0.09 9.89 11.56
N ALA A 421 -0.17 8.59 11.44
CA ALA A 421 0.41 7.75 10.39
C ALA A 421 -0.07 8.15 8.98
N ALA A 422 -1.39 8.29 8.81
CA ALA A 422 -1.98 8.60 7.51
C ALA A 422 -1.66 10.01 7.03
N TYR A 423 -1.61 11.00 7.93
CA TYR A 423 -1.23 12.37 7.58
C TYR A 423 0.21 12.43 7.09
N ASN A 424 1.12 11.73 7.76
CA ASN A 424 2.53 11.75 7.45
C ASN A 424 2.94 10.88 6.24
N ALA A 425 2.35 9.69 6.09
CA ALA A 425 2.69 8.73 5.04
C ALA A 425 1.71 8.71 3.85
N GLY A 426 0.67 9.55 3.93
CA GLY A 426 -0.40 9.72 2.95
C GLY A 426 -1.50 8.65 2.98
N SER A 427 -1.27 7.51 3.64
CA SER A 427 -2.23 6.41 3.79
C SER A 427 -1.78 5.44 4.88
N LEU A 428 -2.74 4.72 5.49
CA LEU A 428 -2.45 3.64 6.43
C LEU A 428 -1.89 2.44 5.67
N ARG A 429 -0.66 2.06 5.98
CA ARG A 429 0.05 0.93 5.37
C ARG A 429 0.90 0.23 6.42
N ARG A 430 1.02 -1.09 6.33
CA ARG A 430 1.81 -1.88 7.28
C ARG A 430 3.32 -1.73 7.04
N GLU A 431 4.09 -1.64 8.11
CA GLU A 431 5.56 -1.69 8.12
C GLU A 431 6.07 -2.63 9.21
N ASN A 432 6.61 -3.77 8.79
CA ASN A 432 7.18 -4.74 9.73
C ASN A 432 8.62 -4.34 10.08
N ALA A 433 8.79 -3.55 11.13
CA ALA A 433 10.08 -3.16 11.66
C ALA A 433 10.09 -3.25 13.19
N ALA A 434 11.13 -3.88 13.75
CA ALA A 434 11.22 -4.15 15.20
C ALA A 434 11.20 -2.89 16.08
N GLN A 435 11.60 -1.73 15.54
CA GLN A 435 11.56 -0.45 16.25
C GLN A 435 10.21 0.26 16.11
N ASN A 436 9.40 -0.09 15.11
CA ASN A 436 8.10 0.51 14.86
C ASN A 436 7.00 -0.25 15.61
N ARG A 437 6.70 0.16 16.84
CA ARG A 437 5.70 -0.47 17.70
C ARG A 437 4.26 -0.42 17.15
N TRP A 438 4.00 0.51 16.23
CA TRP A 438 2.69 0.72 15.60
C TRP A 438 2.46 -0.17 14.37
N LEU A 439 3.55 -0.69 13.78
CA LEU A 439 3.56 -1.38 12.49
C LEU A 439 2.90 -0.58 11.35
N LEU A 440 2.81 0.74 11.50
CA LEU A 440 2.26 1.68 10.52
C LEU A 440 3.42 2.43 9.85
N ILE A 441 3.40 2.53 8.52
CA ILE A 441 4.36 3.37 7.80
C ILE A 441 4.21 4.81 8.29
N CYS A 442 5.30 5.37 8.80
CA CYS A 442 5.50 6.78 9.04
C CYS A 442 6.95 7.13 8.71
N TYR A 443 7.28 8.41 8.58
CA TYR A 443 8.61 8.90 8.26
C TYR A 443 9.21 9.67 9.45
N PRO A 444 10.42 9.29 9.92
CA PRO A 444 11.36 8.33 9.32
C PRO A 444 10.86 6.87 9.38
N SER A 445 11.03 6.15 8.26
CA SER A 445 10.55 4.78 8.12
C SER A 445 11.24 3.84 9.08
N LYS A 446 10.53 2.77 9.45
CA LYS A 446 10.94 1.69 10.35
C LYS A 446 11.02 2.04 11.84
N THR A 447 10.65 3.26 12.24
CA THR A 447 10.83 3.73 13.61
C THR A 447 9.54 3.88 14.41
N GLY A 448 8.41 4.25 13.79
CA GLY A 448 7.22 4.68 14.54
C GLY A 448 7.35 6.06 15.22
N GLU A 449 8.52 6.70 15.13
CA GLU A 449 8.89 7.89 15.91
C GLU A 449 7.98 9.09 15.64
N HIS A 450 7.50 9.24 14.40
CA HIS A 450 6.56 10.30 14.06
C HIS A 450 5.26 10.17 14.86
N ILE A 451 4.73 8.96 14.98
CA ILE A 451 3.49 8.68 15.71
C ILE A 451 3.71 8.95 17.20
N ASP A 452 4.81 8.48 17.78
CA ASP A 452 5.14 8.70 19.20
C ASP A 452 5.23 10.19 19.56
N ARG A 453 5.91 10.97 18.70
CA ARG A 453 6.05 12.41 18.87
C ARG A 453 4.70 13.13 18.72
N PHE A 454 3.89 12.73 17.75
CA PHE A 454 2.54 13.25 17.58
C PHE A 454 1.69 13.02 18.83
N LEU A 455 1.72 11.80 19.38
CA LEU A 455 0.92 11.45 20.55
C LEU A 455 1.33 12.19 21.81
N SER A 456 2.62 12.49 21.97
CA SER A 456 3.10 13.34 23.06
C SER A 456 2.53 14.75 22.97
N TRP A 457 2.52 15.35 21.77
CA TRP A 457 1.89 16.66 21.54
C TRP A 457 0.37 16.61 21.66
N PHE A 458 -0.25 15.51 21.24
CA PHE A 458 -1.69 15.29 21.38
C PHE A 458 -2.10 15.21 22.85
N GLY A 459 -1.36 14.50 23.69
CA GLY A 459 -1.62 14.46 25.13
C GLY A 459 -1.47 15.83 25.81
N ASP A 460 -0.51 16.65 25.37
CA ASP A 460 -0.40 18.05 25.80
C ASP A 460 -1.60 18.89 25.33
N ALA A 461 -2.04 18.70 24.08
CA ALA A 461 -3.23 19.35 23.53
C ALA A 461 -4.49 18.98 24.30
N MET A 462 -4.67 17.70 24.65
CA MET A 462 -5.77 17.22 25.50
C MET A 462 -5.76 17.91 26.87
N ALA A 463 -4.59 17.98 27.51
CA ALA A 463 -4.45 18.61 28.82
C ALA A 463 -4.80 20.11 28.78
N VAL A 464 -4.28 20.85 27.81
CA VAL A 464 -4.58 22.28 27.67
C VAL A 464 -6.04 22.50 27.25
N SER A 465 -6.56 21.70 26.33
CA SER A 465 -7.96 21.75 25.87
C SER A 465 -8.94 21.58 27.02
N ARG A 466 -8.66 20.66 27.93
CA ARG A 466 -9.45 20.45 29.15
C ARG A 466 -9.38 21.66 30.08
N ASP A 467 -8.17 22.12 30.40
CA ASP A 467 -7.96 23.22 31.36
C ASP A 467 -8.57 24.54 30.86
N ASP A 468 -8.39 24.85 29.58
CA ASP A 468 -8.83 26.09 28.96
C ASP A 468 -10.25 25.96 28.32
N ARG A 469 -10.82 24.74 28.34
CA ARG A 469 -12.16 24.39 27.80
C ARG A 469 -12.36 24.80 26.35
N TRP A 470 -11.44 24.41 25.46
CA TRP A 470 -11.47 24.83 24.04
C TRP A 470 -12.79 24.51 23.34
N GLY A 471 -13.32 23.30 23.50
CA GLY A 471 -14.60 22.90 22.89
C GLY A 471 -15.76 23.78 23.34
N ALA A 472 -15.88 24.04 24.65
CA ALA A 472 -16.97 24.84 25.21
C ALA A 472 -16.83 26.34 24.87
N THR A 473 -15.61 26.86 24.81
CA THR A 473 -15.35 28.29 24.55
C THR A 473 -15.45 28.65 23.07
N THR A 474 -15.10 27.72 22.17
CA THR A 474 -15.02 28.00 20.74
C THR A 474 -16.12 27.34 19.91
N GLY A 475 -16.81 26.34 20.47
CA GLY A 475 -17.77 25.48 19.78
C GLY A 475 -17.13 24.45 18.84
N ALA A 476 -15.81 24.27 18.89
CA ALA A 476 -15.09 23.29 18.08
C ALA A 476 -15.32 21.86 18.62
N PRO A 477 -15.45 20.83 17.74
CA PRO A 477 -15.31 19.44 18.15
C PRO A 477 -14.03 19.24 18.96
N SER A 478 -14.15 18.56 20.10
CA SER A 478 -13.05 18.42 21.05
C SER A 478 -13.10 17.08 21.75
N PHE A 479 -11.99 16.35 21.71
CA PHE A 479 -11.85 15.10 22.45
C PHE A 479 -11.93 15.33 23.96
N ALA A 480 -11.28 16.38 24.47
CA ALA A 480 -11.30 16.69 25.91
C ALA A 480 -12.74 16.96 26.41
N ALA A 481 -13.52 17.73 25.65
CA ALA A 481 -14.93 17.97 25.96
C ALA A 481 -15.78 16.69 25.87
N ALA A 482 -15.56 15.88 24.83
CA ALA A 482 -16.30 14.65 24.60
C ALA A 482 -16.05 13.60 25.70
N VAL A 483 -14.78 13.37 26.07
CA VAL A 483 -14.38 12.45 27.15
C VAL A 483 -14.91 12.91 28.50
N ALA A 484 -14.84 14.22 28.81
CA ALA A 484 -15.37 14.77 30.05
C ALA A 484 -16.90 14.64 30.18
N GLY A 485 -17.62 14.54 29.05
CA GLY A 485 -19.07 14.35 29.00
C GLY A 485 -19.53 12.89 29.21
N MET A 486 -18.62 11.91 29.28
CA MET A 486 -18.99 10.50 29.45
C MET A 486 -19.41 10.18 30.89
N PRO A 487 -20.48 9.38 31.12
CA PRO A 487 -20.89 8.98 32.46
C PRO A 487 -19.84 8.11 33.16
N ALA A 488 -19.55 8.43 34.43
CA ALA A 488 -18.57 7.72 35.24
C ALA A 488 -18.95 6.23 35.40
N GLY A 489 -18.05 5.31 34.99
CA GLY A 489 -18.23 3.86 35.10
C GLY A 489 -18.23 3.09 33.76
N SER A 490 -18.35 3.77 32.62
CA SER A 490 -18.33 3.13 31.29
C SER A 490 -16.98 2.49 30.92
N THR A 491 -15.87 3.10 31.35
CA THR A 491 -14.51 2.66 31.03
C THR A 491 -14.12 1.35 31.70
N ALA A 492 -14.55 1.09 32.94
CA ALA A 492 -14.22 -0.15 33.67
C ALA A 492 -14.96 -1.38 33.11
N ALA A 493 -16.21 -1.21 32.66
CA ALA A 493 -16.98 -2.28 32.02
C ALA A 493 -16.48 -2.62 30.61
N MET A 494 -15.94 -1.64 29.88
CA MET A 494 -15.41 -1.82 28.51
C MET A 494 -14.02 -2.47 28.46
N ILE A 495 -13.17 -2.25 29.48
CA ILE A 495 -11.83 -2.86 29.59
C ILE A 495 -11.88 -4.40 29.70
N ALA A 496 -12.98 -4.97 30.19
CA ALA A 496 -13.14 -6.42 30.31
C ALA A 496 -13.39 -7.14 28.96
N ALA A 497 -13.66 -6.43 27.87
CA ALA A 497 -14.15 -7.02 26.61
C ALA A 497 -13.10 -7.19 25.49
N ALA A 498 -11.83 -6.80 25.69
CA ALA A 498 -10.85 -6.62 24.60
C ALA A 498 -9.72 -7.68 24.53
N ALA A 499 -10.06 -8.97 24.39
CA ALA A 499 -9.08 -10.04 24.15
C ALA A 499 -9.41 -10.87 22.89
N ALA A 500 -8.57 -10.75 21.85
CA ALA A 500 -8.55 -11.48 20.55
C ALA A 500 -9.74 -11.20 19.59
N PRO A 501 -9.59 -11.42 18.26
CA PRO A 501 -10.66 -11.19 17.28
C PRO A 501 -11.64 -12.36 17.35
N ALA A 502 -12.30 -12.53 18.48
CA ALA A 502 -13.47 -13.36 18.53
C ALA A 502 -14.54 -12.63 17.71
N ILE A 503 -15.00 -13.27 16.64
CA ILE A 503 -16.30 -12.96 16.09
C ILE A 503 -17.27 -12.95 17.27
N PRO A 504 -17.91 -11.82 17.59
CA PRO A 504 -18.74 -11.72 18.78
C PRO A 504 -19.88 -12.73 18.70
N ASP A 505 -20.17 -13.38 19.83
CA ASP A 505 -21.26 -14.36 19.94
C ASP A 505 -22.57 -13.72 19.41
N PRO A 506 -23.22 -14.30 18.39
CA PRO A 506 -24.49 -13.80 17.86
C PRO A 506 -25.56 -13.55 18.93
N ALA A 507 -25.60 -14.37 19.98
CA ALA A 507 -26.53 -14.19 21.09
C ALA A 507 -26.19 -12.93 21.91
N ALA A 508 -24.91 -12.68 22.17
CA ALA A 508 -24.45 -11.46 22.83
C ALA A 508 -24.68 -10.21 21.96
N MET A 509 -24.53 -10.32 20.64
CA MET A 509 -24.82 -9.22 19.71
C MET A 509 -26.30 -8.82 19.74
N LEU A 510 -27.23 -9.77 19.86
CA LEU A 510 -28.66 -9.47 19.96
C LEU A 510 -29.03 -8.74 21.26
N MET A 511 -28.29 -8.98 22.35
CA MET A 511 -28.54 -8.31 23.64
C MET A 511 -27.98 -6.89 23.74
N ARG A 512 -27.15 -6.45 22.78
CA ARG A 512 -26.64 -5.07 22.79
C ARG A 512 -27.76 -4.10 22.40
N PRO A 513 -27.86 -2.94 23.08
CA PRO A 513 -28.78 -1.88 22.65
C PRO A 513 -28.37 -1.38 21.26
N ALA A 514 -29.34 -1.08 20.41
CA ALA A 514 -29.13 -0.46 19.10
C ALA A 514 -29.92 0.85 19.05
N PRO A 515 -29.49 1.89 19.78
CA PRO A 515 -30.25 3.10 19.99
C PRO A 515 -30.58 3.86 18.70
N LEU A 516 -29.69 3.82 17.70
CA LEU A 516 -29.95 4.47 16.41
C LEU A 516 -31.04 3.74 15.64
N LEU A 517 -31.05 2.40 15.66
CA LEU A 517 -32.13 1.60 15.11
C LEU A 517 -33.45 1.75 15.90
N GLU A 518 -33.39 1.74 17.23
CA GLU A 518 -34.56 1.78 18.12
C GLU A 518 -35.28 3.13 18.06
N SER A 519 -34.53 4.21 17.83
CA SER A 519 -35.08 5.58 17.71
C SER A 519 -35.31 6.01 16.26
N PHE A 520 -35.00 5.17 15.26
CA PHE A 520 -35.07 5.55 13.85
C PHE A 520 -36.52 5.86 13.41
N GLN A 521 -36.75 7.08 12.94
CA GLN A 521 -38.08 7.53 12.49
C GLN A 521 -38.14 7.95 11.02
N ASP A 522 -37.00 8.10 10.37
CA ASP A 522 -36.85 8.66 9.02
C ASP A 522 -36.93 7.57 7.93
N SER A 523 -36.62 7.99 6.69
CA SER A 523 -36.43 7.09 5.56
C SER A 523 -35.23 7.56 4.74
N PHE A 524 -34.29 6.65 4.49
CA PHE A 524 -33.10 6.90 3.70
C PHE A 524 -33.05 5.98 2.49
N GLY A 525 -32.81 6.55 1.30
CA GLY A 525 -32.28 5.74 0.20
C GLY A 525 -30.92 5.16 0.58
N TYR A 526 -30.58 3.98 0.07
CA TYR A 526 -29.33 3.30 0.43
C TYR A 526 -28.07 4.14 0.18
N ASP A 527 -28.09 5.09 -0.75
CA ASP A 527 -26.96 5.99 -1.03
C ASP A 527 -26.79 7.08 0.05
N ALA A 528 -27.89 7.54 0.66
CA ALA A 528 -27.83 8.44 1.81
C ALA A 528 -27.38 7.70 3.08
N LEU A 529 -27.69 6.41 3.17
CA LEU A 529 -27.31 5.56 4.29
C LEU A 529 -25.79 5.34 4.37
N VAL A 530 -25.06 5.44 3.24
CA VAL A 530 -23.59 5.34 3.19
C VAL A 530 -22.91 6.40 4.08
N GLU A 531 -23.55 7.55 4.29
CA GLU A 531 -23.01 8.62 5.14
C GLU A 531 -23.36 8.45 6.63
N GLN A 532 -24.18 7.46 6.99
CA GLN A 532 -24.67 7.20 8.35
C GLN A 532 -23.89 6.05 9.03
N THR A 533 -22.58 6.25 9.23
CA THR A 533 -21.64 5.18 9.67
C THR A 533 -22.10 4.47 10.94
N GLY A 534 -22.53 5.20 11.98
CA GLY A 534 -23.07 4.61 13.21
C GLY A 534 -24.32 3.75 12.98
N LEU A 535 -25.30 4.26 12.23
CA LEU A 535 -26.52 3.52 11.90
C LEU A 535 -26.23 2.28 11.05
N VAL A 536 -25.34 2.41 10.05
CA VAL A 536 -24.88 1.28 9.23
C VAL A 536 -24.22 0.22 10.10
N THR A 537 -23.38 0.62 11.04
CA THR A 537 -22.73 -0.29 11.97
C THR A 537 -23.76 -1.08 12.79
N GLU A 538 -24.79 -0.41 13.33
CA GLU A 538 -25.88 -1.09 14.05
C GLU A 538 -26.69 -2.02 13.14
N ILE A 539 -27.00 -1.60 11.90
CA ILE A 539 -27.67 -2.45 10.89
C ILE A 539 -26.86 -3.72 10.66
N GLN A 540 -25.56 -3.57 10.38
CA GLN A 540 -24.66 -4.69 10.11
C GLN A 540 -24.54 -5.61 11.33
N GLN A 541 -24.43 -5.06 12.54
CA GLN A 541 -24.40 -5.85 13.77
C GLN A 541 -25.67 -6.70 13.92
N ARG A 542 -26.86 -6.13 13.65
CA ARG A 542 -28.12 -6.88 13.68
C ARG A 542 -28.18 -7.95 12.58
N LEU A 543 -27.81 -7.61 11.35
CA LEU A 543 -27.73 -8.59 10.25
C LEU A 543 -26.77 -9.74 10.56
N SER A 544 -25.61 -9.44 11.14
CA SER A 544 -24.64 -10.45 11.56
C SER A 544 -25.16 -11.34 12.66
N ALA A 545 -25.80 -10.75 13.67
CA ALA A 545 -26.41 -11.49 14.77
C ALA A 545 -27.55 -12.42 14.27
N PHE A 546 -28.28 -11.99 13.24
CA PHE A 546 -29.29 -12.82 12.60
C PHE A 546 -28.70 -13.87 11.62
N GLY A 547 -27.44 -13.75 11.23
CA GLY A 547 -26.75 -14.70 10.33
C GLY A 547 -26.86 -14.37 8.84
N TYR A 548 -27.17 -13.11 8.50
CA TYR A 548 -27.27 -12.62 7.12
C TYR A 548 -25.98 -11.95 6.61
N LEU A 549 -25.14 -11.45 7.51
CA LEU A 549 -23.93 -10.70 7.16
C LEU A 549 -22.75 -11.18 8.00
N ASP A 550 -21.61 -11.40 7.36
CA ASP A 550 -20.41 -11.81 8.09
C ASP A 550 -19.96 -10.70 9.06
N PRO A 551 -19.55 -11.04 10.29
CA PRO A 551 -18.91 -10.11 11.21
C PRO A 551 -17.39 -9.93 10.92
N PRO A 552 -16.76 -8.85 11.41
CA PRO A 552 -17.36 -7.74 12.15
C PRO A 552 -18.05 -6.72 11.23
N ALA A 553 -18.93 -5.89 11.81
CA ALA A 553 -19.44 -4.71 11.13
C ALA A 553 -18.29 -3.72 10.84
N ASP A 554 -18.27 -3.18 9.62
CA ASP A 554 -17.23 -2.26 9.13
C ASP A 554 -17.74 -0.82 8.94
N GLY A 555 -19.04 -0.58 9.13
CA GLY A 555 -19.67 0.72 8.92
C GLY A 555 -19.89 1.08 7.45
N ASP A 556 -19.51 0.19 6.52
CA ASP A 556 -19.61 0.41 5.08
C ASP A 556 -20.91 -0.20 4.50
N PHE A 557 -21.79 0.66 3.99
CA PHE A 557 -23.03 0.22 3.33
C PHE A 557 -22.81 -0.22 1.86
N GLY A 558 -21.83 -1.10 1.69
CA GLY A 558 -21.38 -1.62 0.40
C GLY A 558 -22.27 -2.72 -0.21
N PRO A 559 -21.85 -3.31 -1.34
CA PRO A 559 -22.67 -4.29 -2.08
C PRO A 559 -23.10 -5.51 -1.27
N ILE A 560 -22.26 -6.01 -0.37
CA ILE A 560 -22.61 -7.15 0.50
C ILE A 560 -23.65 -6.77 1.54
N THR A 561 -23.51 -5.61 2.18
CA THR A 561 -24.50 -5.07 3.13
C THR A 561 -25.85 -4.87 2.45
N ARG A 562 -25.87 -4.30 1.23
CA ARG A 562 -27.08 -4.12 0.41
C ARG A 562 -27.74 -5.44 0.04
N TRP A 563 -26.95 -6.42 -0.40
CA TRP A 563 -27.44 -7.77 -0.68
C TRP A 563 -28.04 -8.43 0.58
N SER A 564 -27.34 -8.32 1.70
CA SER A 564 -27.75 -8.88 2.99
C SER A 564 -29.06 -8.26 3.48
N MET A 565 -29.21 -6.93 3.35
CA MET A 565 -30.45 -6.23 3.63
C MET A 565 -31.62 -6.71 2.76
N LYS A 566 -31.40 -6.88 1.45
CA LYS A 566 -32.45 -7.43 0.56
C LYS A 566 -32.85 -8.85 0.99
N ALA A 567 -31.88 -9.70 1.31
CA ALA A 567 -32.15 -11.05 1.81
C ALA A 567 -32.94 -11.02 3.13
N PHE A 568 -32.58 -10.11 4.04
CA PHE A 568 -33.29 -9.89 5.29
C PHE A 568 -34.74 -9.42 5.05
N CYS A 569 -34.94 -8.34 4.30
CA CYS A 569 -36.26 -7.79 3.99
C CYS A 569 -37.17 -8.84 3.35
N LYS A 570 -36.66 -9.56 2.35
CA LYS A 570 -37.37 -10.66 1.70
C LYS A 570 -37.84 -11.73 2.69
N THR A 571 -36.96 -12.15 3.59
CA THR A 571 -37.28 -13.19 4.58
C THR A 571 -38.29 -12.69 5.61
N ARG A 572 -38.29 -11.38 5.90
CA ARG A 572 -39.22 -10.73 6.82
C ARG A 572 -40.54 -10.30 6.15
N GLY A 573 -40.71 -10.53 4.84
CA GLY A 573 -41.89 -10.09 4.10
C GLY A 573 -42.00 -8.58 3.94
N LEU A 574 -40.87 -7.86 4.07
CA LEU A 574 -40.77 -6.42 3.85
C LEU A 574 -40.53 -6.11 2.37
N ALA A 575 -40.83 -4.88 1.95
CA ALA A 575 -40.58 -4.43 0.59
C ALA A 575 -39.08 -4.49 0.27
N GLU A 576 -38.71 -5.16 -0.83
CA GLU A 576 -37.33 -5.26 -1.34
C GLU A 576 -36.91 -3.98 -2.10
N GLN A 577 -37.09 -2.83 -1.48
CA GLN A 577 -36.73 -1.52 -2.03
C GLN A 577 -35.31 -1.09 -1.60
N ASP A 578 -34.66 -0.22 -2.37
CA ASP A 578 -33.36 0.37 -2.01
C ASP A 578 -33.53 1.55 -1.02
N ILE A 579 -34.42 1.37 -0.06
CA ILE A 579 -34.80 2.34 0.97
C ILE A 579 -34.75 1.63 2.33
N PHE A 580 -34.12 2.27 3.30
CA PHE A 580 -34.14 1.92 4.70
C PHE A 580 -35.12 2.84 5.44
N ASP A 581 -36.19 2.27 5.99
CA ASP A 581 -37.28 2.99 6.65
C ASP A 581 -37.50 2.48 8.09
N ARG A 582 -38.45 3.12 8.78
CA ARG A 582 -38.85 2.77 10.15
C ARG A 582 -39.24 1.30 10.29
N ASP A 583 -39.96 0.74 9.33
CA ASP A 583 -40.44 -0.65 9.41
C ASP A 583 -39.25 -1.62 9.31
N THR A 584 -38.29 -1.32 8.43
CA THR A 584 -37.04 -2.06 8.30
C THR A 584 -36.17 -1.95 9.55
N ALA A 585 -36.02 -0.75 10.11
CA ALA A 585 -35.30 -0.52 11.37
C ALA A 585 -35.94 -1.29 12.52
N SER A 586 -37.27 -1.21 12.66
CA SER A 586 -38.01 -1.96 13.68
C SER A 586 -37.81 -3.46 13.53
N ALA A 587 -37.86 -4.00 12.31
CA ALA A 587 -37.64 -5.43 12.07
C ALA A 587 -36.24 -5.89 12.49
N LEU A 588 -35.21 -5.04 12.36
CA LEU A 588 -33.85 -5.33 12.81
C LEU A 588 -33.70 -5.35 14.34
N THR A 589 -34.62 -4.72 15.08
CA THR A 589 -34.62 -4.73 16.56
C THR A 589 -35.35 -5.92 17.16
N ILE A 590 -36.18 -6.62 16.40
CA ILE A 590 -37.02 -7.72 16.91
C ILE A 590 -36.34 -9.08 16.64
N PRO A 591 -35.94 -9.81 17.69
CA PRO A 591 -35.42 -11.17 17.54
C PRO A 591 -36.58 -12.11 17.20
N THR A 592 -36.68 -12.54 15.95
CA THR A 592 -37.61 -13.62 15.54
C THR A 592 -36.91 -14.60 14.60
N ASN A 593 -37.48 -15.81 14.50
CA ASN A 593 -37.01 -16.85 13.58
C ASN A 593 -37.22 -16.40 12.12
N GLY A 594 -36.16 -15.89 11.49
CA GLY A 594 -36.16 -15.49 10.08
C GLY A 594 -35.42 -16.50 9.20
N LEU A 595 -34.17 -16.82 9.54
CA LEU A 595 -33.40 -17.82 8.80
C LEU A 595 -33.65 -19.24 9.34
N PRO A 596 -33.53 -20.27 8.49
CA PRO A 596 -33.58 -21.65 8.95
C PRO A 596 -32.56 -21.88 10.06
N ASP A 597 -32.99 -22.52 11.14
CA ASP A 597 -32.03 -23.03 12.10
C ASP A 597 -31.18 -24.11 11.43
N ILE A 598 -29.89 -24.12 11.76
CA ILE A 598 -29.03 -25.24 11.41
C ILE A 598 -29.61 -26.45 12.15
N PRO A 599 -30.03 -27.53 11.45
CA PRO A 599 -30.73 -28.64 12.08
C PRO A 599 -29.90 -29.28 13.20
N ARG A 600 -30.18 -28.89 14.44
CA ARG A 600 -29.62 -29.55 15.63
C ARG A 600 -30.37 -30.87 15.78
N HIS A 601 -29.70 -31.99 15.51
CA HIS A 601 -30.15 -33.36 15.83
C HIS A 601 -31.13 -34.12 14.92
N GLN A 602 -31.46 -33.68 13.70
CA GLN A 602 -32.46 -34.45 12.90
C GLN A 602 -31.89 -35.55 11.97
N THR A 603 -30.57 -35.63 11.78
CA THR A 603 -29.91 -36.79 11.14
C THR A 603 -28.52 -37.01 11.73
N LEU A 604 -28.12 -38.27 11.95
CA LEU A 604 -26.81 -38.72 12.47
C LEU A 604 -25.64 -38.46 11.49
N SER A 605 -25.68 -37.39 10.70
CA SER A 605 -24.60 -37.05 9.76
C SER A 605 -23.44 -36.38 10.51
N TRP A 606 -22.21 -36.74 10.17
CA TRP A 606 -21.01 -36.16 10.77
C TRP A 606 -20.86 -34.66 10.49
N VAL A 607 -21.47 -34.16 9.41
CA VAL A 607 -21.51 -32.74 9.06
C VAL A 607 -22.29 -31.94 10.10
N ASN A 608 -23.40 -32.49 10.62
CA ASN A 608 -24.16 -31.81 11.66
C ASN A 608 -23.30 -31.61 12.92
N ARG A 609 -22.44 -32.59 13.26
CA ARG A 609 -21.47 -32.43 14.36
C ARG A 609 -20.48 -31.28 14.12
N VAL A 610 -20.07 -31.05 12.87
CA VAL A 610 -19.21 -29.89 12.52
C VAL A 610 -19.95 -28.58 12.80
N ALA A 611 -21.19 -28.45 12.33
CA ALA A 611 -21.98 -27.25 12.52
C ALA A 611 -22.36 -27.02 14.00
N ASP A 612 -22.65 -28.10 14.74
CA ASP A 612 -22.90 -28.07 16.18
C ASP A 612 -21.65 -27.64 16.95
N TYR A 613 -20.48 -28.19 16.62
CA TYR A 613 -19.21 -27.80 17.23
C TYR A 613 -18.90 -26.32 16.95
N MET A 614 -19.08 -25.88 15.70
CA MET A 614 -18.89 -24.48 15.33
C MET A 614 -19.79 -23.56 16.15
N THR A 615 -21.08 -23.90 16.27
CA THR A 615 -22.04 -23.16 17.10
C THR A 615 -21.62 -23.15 18.57
N ALA A 616 -21.22 -24.29 19.12
CA ALA A 616 -20.80 -24.43 20.51
C ALA A 616 -19.51 -23.65 20.83
N LYS A 617 -18.63 -23.44 19.84
CA LYS A 617 -17.42 -22.62 19.96
C LYS A 617 -17.65 -21.14 19.61
N GLY A 618 -18.88 -20.74 19.28
CA GLY A 618 -19.21 -19.37 18.90
C GLY A 618 -18.69 -18.96 17.51
N PHE A 619 -18.32 -19.91 16.65
CA PHE A 619 -18.00 -19.61 15.25
C PHE A 619 -19.26 -19.26 14.48
N TRP A 620 -19.15 -18.23 13.64
CA TRP A 620 -20.28 -17.75 12.87
C TRP A 620 -20.53 -18.63 11.66
N ILE A 621 -21.81 -18.87 11.37
CA ILE A 621 -22.26 -19.66 10.24
C ILE A 621 -23.27 -18.82 9.47
N CYS A 622 -23.05 -18.64 8.17
CA CYS A 622 -24.05 -18.02 7.32
C CYS A 622 -25.21 -18.98 7.15
N ARG A 623 -26.42 -18.54 7.53
CA ARG A 623 -27.66 -19.33 7.45
C ARG A 623 -28.52 -18.94 6.25
N VAL A 624 -28.11 -17.92 5.48
CA VAL A 624 -28.79 -17.55 4.24
C VAL A 624 -28.67 -18.74 3.27
N PRO A 625 -29.80 -19.20 2.70
CA PRO A 625 -29.75 -20.33 1.78
C PRO A 625 -28.76 -20.13 0.64
N GLU A 626 -28.11 -21.21 0.24
CA GLU A 626 -27.06 -21.25 -0.77
C GLU A 626 -25.75 -20.51 -0.44
N CYS A 627 -25.61 -19.85 0.71
CA CYS A 627 -24.31 -19.32 1.13
C CYS A 627 -23.39 -20.44 1.63
N ARG A 628 -22.15 -20.49 1.10
CA ARG A 628 -21.18 -21.54 1.37
C ARG A 628 -20.40 -21.23 2.65
N ASN A 629 -20.34 -22.20 3.56
CA ASN A 629 -19.48 -22.16 4.74
C ASN A 629 -18.27 -23.06 4.49
N ILE A 630 -17.05 -22.52 4.60
CA ILE A 630 -15.80 -23.24 4.33
C ILE A 630 -15.21 -23.75 5.64
N VAL A 631 -14.96 -25.06 5.73
CA VAL A 631 -14.36 -25.70 6.89
C VAL A 631 -13.24 -26.65 6.47
N TYR A 632 -12.17 -26.68 7.24
CA TYR A 632 -11.16 -27.73 7.18
C TYR A 632 -11.14 -28.50 8.51
N LEU A 633 -11.10 -29.82 8.44
CA LEU A 633 -10.91 -30.70 9.59
C LEU A 633 -9.56 -31.41 9.45
N GLU A 634 -8.65 -31.14 10.39
CA GLU A 634 -7.35 -31.81 10.46
C GLU A 634 -7.49 -33.19 11.09
N GLY A 635 -7.04 -34.25 10.41
CA GLY A 635 -7.15 -35.64 10.88
C GLY A 635 -8.49 -36.33 10.60
N ALA A 636 -9.18 -35.98 9.51
CA ALA A 636 -10.48 -36.58 9.12
C ALA A 636 -10.50 -37.14 7.69
N ASN A 637 -11.12 -38.31 7.54
CA ASN A 637 -11.42 -38.91 6.25
C ASN A 637 -12.67 -38.28 5.61
N MET A 638 -12.86 -38.51 4.31
CA MET A 638 -13.99 -37.95 3.54
C MET A 638 -15.38 -38.41 4.00
N ASP A 639 -15.46 -39.53 4.72
CA ASP A 639 -16.68 -40.07 5.31
C ASP A 639 -16.96 -39.55 6.73
N GLY A 640 -16.12 -38.64 7.25
CA GLY A 640 -16.25 -38.07 8.58
C GLY A 640 -15.80 -38.99 9.72
N THR A 641 -14.97 -39.98 9.42
CA THR A 641 -14.23 -40.77 10.42
C THR A 641 -12.87 -40.15 10.72
N LEU A 642 -12.38 -40.33 11.94
CA LEU A 642 -11.03 -39.92 12.34
C LEU A 642 -9.97 -40.82 11.69
N ASN A 643 -8.80 -40.25 11.42
CA ASN A 643 -7.59 -41.00 11.07
C ASN A 643 -6.45 -40.72 12.07
N ASP A 644 -5.27 -41.29 11.82
CA ASP A 644 -4.09 -41.23 12.69
C ASP A 644 -3.27 -39.93 12.57
N ASP A 645 -3.78 -38.94 11.84
CA ASP A 645 -3.20 -37.62 11.64
C ASP A 645 -1.72 -37.62 11.22
N ARG A 646 -1.37 -38.48 10.26
CA ARG A 646 0.04 -38.66 9.86
C ARG A 646 0.59 -37.46 9.11
N VAL A 647 1.75 -37.02 9.57
CA VAL A 647 2.54 -35.98 8.91
C VAL A 647 2.78 -36.28 7.42
N ASN A 648 2.70 -35.24 6.60
CA ASN A 648 2.99 -35.29 5.16
C ASN A 648 2.03 -36.16 4.31
N VAL A 649 0.80 -36.36 4.78
CA VAL A 649 -0.28 -37.06 4.06
C VAL A 649 -1.42 -36.08 3.75
N PHE A 650 -2.16 -36.31 2.66
CA PHE A 650 -3.44 -35.63 2.42
C PHE A 650 -4.57 -36.35 3.17
N ASN A 651 -4.53 -36.29 4.49
CA ASN A 651 -5.45 -36.96 5.42
C ASN A 651 -6.37 -35.98 6.16
N ASP A 652 -6.47 -34.74 5.68
CA ASP A 652 -7.42 -33.76 6.19
C ASP A 652 -8.61 -33.64 5.25
N LEU A 653 -9.65 -32.97 5.74
CA LEU A 653 -10.89 -32.80 5.02
C LEU A 653 -11.14 -31.32 4.72
N ARG A 654 -11.34 -30.98 3.44
CA ARG A 654 -11.95 -29.71 3.03
C ARG A 654 -13.44 -29.93 2.84
N LEU A 655 -14.24 -29.15 3.54
CA LEU A 655 -15.69 -29.21 3.56
C LEU A 655 -16.29 -27.86 3.12
N LEU A 656 -17.25 -27.93 2.20
CA LEU A 656 -18.26 -26.89 2.02
C LEU A 656 -19.59 -27.41 2.53
N PHE A 657 -20.29 -26.62 3.33
CA PHE A 657 -21.70 -26.87 3.65
C PHE A 657 -22.55 -25.60 3.53
N TRP A 658 -23.83 -25.77 3.24
CA TRP A 658 -24.80 -24.68 3.12
C TRP A 658 -26.21 -25.17 3.42
N VAL A 659 -27.11 -24.23 3.70
CA VAL A 659 -28.54 -24.52 3.84
C VAL A 659 -29.17 -24.52 2.45
N ASP A 660 -29.87 -25.59 2.10
CA ASP A 660 -30.62 -25.70 0.86
C ASP A 660 -31.89 -24.82 0.90
N GLY A 661 -32.09 -23.99 -0.12
CA GLY A 661 -33.20 -23.05 -0.15
C GLY A 661 -34.60 -23.65 -0.31
N GLN A 662 -34.71 -24.92 -0.72
CA GLN A 662 -36.00 -25.58 -0.94
C GLN A 662 -36.39 -26.48 0.24
N THR A 663 -35.41 -27.21 0.78
CA THR A 663 -35.60 -28.23 1.80
C THR A 663 -35.21 -27.76 3.20
N GLY A 664 -34.41 -26.70 3.32
CA GLY A 664 -33.85 -26.22 4.58
C GLY A 664 -32.79 -27.15 5.19
N GLN A 665 -32.42 -28.24 4.51
CA GLN A 665 -31.43 -29.20 4.99
C GLN A 665 -30.01 -28.75 4.64
N LEU A 666 -29.02 -29.24 5.40
CA LEU A 666 -27.62 -29.01 5.07
C LEU A 666 -27.20 -29.85 3.86
N GLN A 667 -26.69 -29.17 2.84
CA GLN A 667 -26.00 -29.77 1.70
C GLN A 667 -24.51 -29.68 1.91
N THR A 668 -23.77 -30.66 1.40
CA THR A 668 -22.32 -30.70 1.54
C THR A 668 -21.57 -31.15 0.30
N ARG A 669 -20.30 -30.72 0.25
CA ARG A 669 -19.26 -31.26 -0.62
C ARG A 669 -17.96 -31.36 0.18
N ALA A 670 -17.27 -32.48 0.01
CA ALA A 670 -16.07 -32.81 0.74
C ALA A 670 -14.97 -33.22 -0.23
N TRP A 671 -13.75 -32.80 0.04
CA TRP A 671 -12.57 -33.16 -0.73
C TRP A 671 -11.40 -33.47 0.20
N GLN A 672 -10.61 -34.46 -0.20
CA GLN A 672 -9.35 -34.76 0.46
C GLN A 672 -8.39 -33.57 0.37
N ALA A 673 -7.79 -33.23 1.50
CA ALA A 673 -6.99 -32.03 1.66
C ALA A 673 -5.84 -32.23 2.66
N THR A 674 -5.10 -31.14 2.89
CA THR A 674 -4.20 -30.95 4.02
C THR A 674 -4.29 -29.50 4.47
N THR A 675 -4.23 -29.28 5.78
CA THR A 675 -4.06 -28.00 6.46
C THR A 675 -2.62 -27.82 6.95
N GLU A 676 -1.80 -28.85 6.78
CA GLU A 676 -0.45 -28.95 7.29
C GLU A 676 0.60 -28.59 6.23
N PRO A 677 1.80 -28.14 6.66
CA PRO A 677 2.96 -28.07 5.79
C PRO A 677 3.45 -29.48 5.42
N GLY A 678 3.89 -29.65 4.17
CA GLY A 678 4.59 -30.88 3.78
C GLY A 678 5.90 -31.04 4.56
N LYS A 679 6.36 -32.29 4.73
CA LYS A 679 7.60 -32.60 5.48
C LYS A 679 8.78 -31.76 4.99
N PHE A 680 8.86 -31.54 3.68
CA PHE A 680 9.91 -30.71 3.07
C PHE A 680 10.00 -29.32 3.68
N PHE A 681 8.87 -28.65 3.90
CA PHE A 681 8.83 -27.29 4.46
C PHE A 681 8.91 -27.27 5.99
N THR A 682 8.62 -28.40 6.66
CA THR A 682 8.94 -28.55 8.08
C THR A 682 10.45 -28.71 8.29
N ASP A 683 11.09 -29.57 7.50
CA ASP A 683 12.53 -29.79 7.57
C ASP A 683 13.33 -28.57 7.11
N ARG A 684 12.80 -27.83 6.12
CA ARG A 684 13.42 -26.68 5.46
C ARG A 684 12.44 -25.50 5.39
N PRO A 685 12.17 -24.85 6.53
CA PRO A 685 11.17 -23.81 6.58
C PRO A 685 11.61 -22.58 5.77
N LEU A 686 10.65 -21.95 5.11
CA LEU A 686 10.87 -20.70 4.38
C LEU A 686 11.17 -19.53 5.34
N ASN A 687 10.66 -19.62 6.56
CA ASN A 687 10.92 -18.68 7.63
C ASN A 687 11.89 -19.33 8.65
N PRO A 688 12.96 -18.64 9.09
CA PRO A 688 13.89 -19.19 10.07
C PRO A 688 13.24 -19.53 11.42
N LEU A 689 12.05 -18.99 11.72
CA LEU A 689 11.29 -19.30 12.93
C LEU A 689 10.55 -20.63 12.86
N GLY A 690 10.46 -21.31 11.70
CA GLY A 690 9.76 -22.59 11.58
C GLY A 690 8.69 -22.62 10.49
N ALA A 691 8.12 -23.81 10.29
CA ALA A 691 7.03 -24.00 9.33
C ALA A 691 5.75 -23.31 9.80
N ALA A 692 4.91 -22.85 8.87
CA ALA A 692 3.64 -22.24 9.23
C ALA A 692 2.57 -23.32 9.42
N ARG A 693 1.96 -23.39 10.60
CA ARG A 693 0.78 -24.21 10.91
C ARG A 693 -0.36 -23.30 11.33
N ILE A 694 -1.42 -23.19 10.54
CA ILE A 694 -2.52 -22.27 10.85
C ILE A 694 -3.12 -22.65 12.22
N LYS A 695 -3.26 -21.66 13.10
CA LYS A 695 -3.92 -21.84 14.39
C LYS A 695 -5.39 -22.20 14.16
N PHE A 696 -5.92 -23.15 14.92
CA PHE A 696 -7.33 -23.49 14.83
C PHE A 696 -8.21 -22.29 15.18
N GLY A 697 -9.26 -22.06 14.39
CA GLY A 697 -10.10 -20.88 14.49
C GLY A 697 -10.86 -20.59 13.20
N GLN A 698 -11.57 -19.46 13.18
CA GLN A 698 -12.31 -18.97 12.02
C GLN A 698 -11.72 -17.64 11.57
N TYR A 699 -11.41 -17.51 10.28
CA TYR A 699 -10.73 -16.34 9.72
C TYR A 699 -11.45 -15.82 8.48
N ALA A 700 -11.75 -14.52 8.47
CA ALA A 700 -12.15 -13.80 7.27
C ALA A 700 -10.88 -13.36 6.53
N ALA A 701 -10.27 -14.26 5.76
CA ALA A 701 -8.91 -14.05 5.26
C ALA A 701 -8.66 -14.39 3.79
N TRP A 702 -9.64 -14.90 3.04
CA TRP A 702 -9.40 -15.32 1.66
C TRP A 702 -10.41 -14.77 0.65
N SER A 703 -9.94 -14.35 -0.51
CA SER A 703 -10.77 -13.90 -1.64
C SER A 703 -10.41 -14.67 -2.91
N VAL A 704 -11.33 -14.75 -3.87
CA VAL A 704 -11.04 -15.38 -5.17
C VAL A 704 -9.89 -14.65 -5.86
N GLY A 705 -8.92 -15.41 -6.35
CA GLY A 705 -7.75 -14.89 -7.03
C GLY A 705 -6.98 -16.00 -7.73
N LYS A 706 -5.67 -15.78 -7.93
CA LYS A 706 -4.78 -16.76 -8.56
C LYS A 706 -3.66 -17.17 -7.61
N HIS A 707 -3.40 -18.46 -7.54
CA HIS A 707 -2.15 -19.00 -7.03
C HIS A 707 -1.08 -18.90 -8.12
N HIS A 708 0.14 -18.49 -7.76
CA HIS A 708 1.25 -18.30 -8.71
C HIS A 708 0.92 -17.46 -9.98
N PRO A 709 0.38 -16.23 -9.83
CA PRO A 709 0.06 -15.39 -10.98
C PRO A 709 1.31 -15.11 -11.83
N GLY A 710 1.18 -15.27 -13.14
CA GLY A 710 2.25 -15.05 -14.12
C GLY A 710 3.37 -16.09 -14.10
N LYS A 711 3.18 -17.24 -13.43
CA LYS A 711 4.19 -18.31 -13.32
C LYS A 711 3.65 -19.67 -13.79
N PRO A 712 4.52 -20.62 -14.18
CA PRO A 712 4.12 -22.01 -14.41
C PRO A 712 3.42 -22.57 -13.16
N GLY A 713 2.23 -23.13 -13.35
CA GLY A 713 1.38 -23.58 -12.24
C GLY A 713 0.39 -22.52 -11.73
N GLU A 714 0.22 -21.41 -12.46
CA GLU A 714 -0.89 -20.47 -12.25
C GLU A 714 -2.23 -21.20 -12.28
N HIS A 715 -3.08 -20.94 -11.28
CA HIS A 715 -4.47 -21.41 -11.27
C HIS A 715 -5.34 -20.58 -10.35
N GLU A 716 -6.66 -20.68 -10.57
CA GLU A 716 -7.65 -20.06 -9.68
C GLU A 716 -7.57 -20.69 -8.29
N ALA A 717 -7.66 -19.85 -7.26
CA ALA A 717 -7.54 -20.26 -5.86
C ALA A 717 -8.25 -19.22 -4.97
N LEU A 718 -8.44 -19.57 -3.70
CA LEU A 718 -8.73 -18.58 -2.66
C LEU A 718 -7.39 -18.03 -2.14
N ARG A 719 -7.06 -16.78 -2.48
CA ARG A 719 -5.82 -16.12 -2.10
C ARG A 719 -5.96 -15.48 -0.73
N GLN A 720 -4.95 -15.56 0.11
CA GLN A 720 -4.92 -14.80 1.37
C GLN A 720 -4.96 -13.29 1.10
N THR A 721 -5.94 -12.61 1.68
CA THR A 721 -6.16 -11.15 1.58
C THR A 721 -6.32 -10.47 2.94
N ALA A 722 -6.34 -11.22 4.03
CA ALA A 722 -6.24 -10.68 5.39
C ALA A 722 -5.43 -11.62 6.29
N ASP A 723 -5.15 -11.13 7.50
CA ASP A 723 -4.28 -11.79 8.46
C ASP A 723 -4.87 -13.13 8.94
N VAL A 724 -3.99 -14.11 9.14
CA VAL A 724 -4.27 -15.35 9.87
C VAL A 724 -3.21 -15.53 10.93
N SER A 725 -3.53 -16.27 12.00
CA SER A 725 -2.54 -16.65 13.00
C SER A 725 -1.95 -18.01 12.67
N VAL A 726 -0.63 -18.15 12.78
CA VAL A 726 0.08 -19.42 12.58
C VAL A 726 0.99 -19.70 13.77
N TYR A 727 1.13 -20.97 14.12
CA TYR A 727 2.25 -21.47 14.91
C TYR A 727 3.47 -21.63 14.00
N ARG A 728 4.62 -21.20 14.49
CA ARG A 728 5.92 -21.38 13.84
C ARG A 728 6.62 -22.58 14.44
N ASP A 729 6.51 -23.70 13.74
CA ASP A 729 7.08 -25.02 14.10
C ASP A 729 8.61 -24.97 14.00
N LEU A 730 9.23 -24.43 15.05
CA LEU A 730 10.66 -24.19 15.14
C LEU A 730 11.42 -25.47 15.49
N ASN A 731 10.81 -26.26 16.39
CA ASN A 731 11.37 -27.50 16.91
C ASN A 731 11.17 -28.69 15.95
N LYS A 732 10.35 -28.53 14.90
CA LYS A 732 10.08 -29.55 13.85
C LYS A 732 9.42 -30.80 14.41
N ASP A 733 8.61 -30.64 15.45
CA ASP A 733 7.88 -31.75 16.05
C ASP A 733 6.56 -32.04 15.31
N HIS A 734 6.20 -31.19 14.35
CA HIS A 734 4.99 -31.26 13.57
C HIS A 734 3.71 -30.92 14.34
N GLU A 735 3.83 -30.35 15.52
CA GLU A 735 2.70 -29.98 16.37
C GLU A 735 2.49 -28.45 16.40
N ARG A 736 1.44 -28.02 17.08
CA ARG A 736 1.16 -26.59 17.35
C ARG A 736 1.52 -26.20 18.79
N GLN A 737 1.78 -27.18 19.66
CA GLN A 737 1.94 -26.94 21.10
C GLN A 737 3.31 -26.38 21.42
N GLY A 738 3.40 -25.37 22.28
CA GLY A 738 4.67 -24.78 22.71
C GLY A 738 5.34 -23.84 21.70
N ASP A 739 4.84 -23.76 20.47
CA ASP A 739 5.36 -22.88 19.42
C ASP A 739 4.90 -21.44 19.54
N ARG A 740 5.72 -20.53 18.99
CA ARG A 740 5.39 -19.10 18.91
C ARG A 740 4.27 -18.88 17.90
N VAL A 741 3.29 -18.08 18.29
CA VAL A 741 2.23 -17.59 17.41
C VAL A 741 2.68 -16.32 16.69
N GLU A 742 2.40 -16.23 15.39
CA GLU A 742 2.56 -15.05 14.56
C GLU A 742 1.26 -14.78 13.79
N THR A 743 0.80 -13.53 13.74
CA THR A 743 -0.34 -13.12 12.90
C THR A 743 0.13 -12.26 11.74
N GLY A 744 -0.33 -12.56 10.53
CA GLY A 744 -0.06 -11.72 9.38
C GLY A 744 -0.46 -12.32 8.03
N ILE A 745 0.00 -11.68 6.95
CA ILE A 745 -0.07 -12.18 5.58
C ILE A 745 1.15 -13.08 5.30
N PHE A 746 0.90 -14.35 5.04
CA PHE A 746 1.93 -15.37 4.79
C PHE A 746 1.85 -15.96 3.37
N PHE A 747 0.94 -15.45 2.53
CA PHE A 747 0.61 -16.00 1.22
C PHE A 747 0.10 -17.46 1.28
N ILE A 748 -0.57 -17.79 2.38
CA ILE A 748 -1.22 -19.08 2.64
C ILE A 748 -2.52 -19.13 1.83
N ASN A 749 -2.48 -19.73 0.65
CA ASN A 749 -3.64 -19.80 -0.24
C ASN A 749 -4.40 -21.10 -0.03
N GLN A 750 -5.67 -21.14 -0.45
CA GLN A 750 -6.40 -22.39 -0.62
C GLN A 750 -6.36 -22.81 -2.09
N HIS A 751 -5.55 -23.82 -2.41
CA HIS A 751 -5.20 -24.19 -3.78
C HIS A 751 -5.12 -25.71 -3.96
N TRP A 752 -4.77 -26.21 -5.15
CA TRP A 752 -4.66 -27.66 -5.38
C TRP A 752 -3.29 -28.25 -5.04
N GLY A 753 -3.26 -29.56 -4.79
CA GLY A 753 -2.07 -30.37 -4.52
C GLY A 753 -1.42 -30.96 -5.75
N TYR A 754 -1.77 -30.49 -6.96
CA TYR A 754 -1.17 -30.90 -8.23
C TYR A 754 -1.29 -32.41 -8.51
N ASP A 755 -2.36 -33.04 -8.03
CA ASP A 755 -2.60 -34.49 -8.19
C ASP A 755 -1.48 -35.35 -7.59
N ARG A 756 -0.81 -34.84 -6.54
CA ARG A 756 0.18 -35.61 -5.79
C ARG A 756 -0.45 -36.89 -5.18
N PRO A 757 0.37 -37.93 -4.94
CA PRO A 757 -0.04 -39.09 -4.17
C PRO A 757 -0.60 -38.69 -2.80
N GLU A 758 -1.60 -39.43 -2.33
CA GLU A 758 -2.25 -39.18 -1.04
C GLU A 758 -1.27 -39.23 0.13
N ASP A 759 -0.32 -40.16 0.10
CA ASP A 759 0.69 -40.38 1.13
C ASP A 759 1.86 -39.39 1.08
N ASN A 760 1.80 -38.34 0.23
CA ASN A 760 2.90 -37.41 0.10
C ASN A 760 2.50 -35.99 -0.36
N ILE A 761 2.37 -35.06 0.59
CA ILE A 761 2.18 -33.62 0.34
C ILE A 761 3.36 -33.03 -0.46
N GLY A 762 4.59 -33.45 -0.13
CA GLY A 762 5.80 -33.02 -0.80
C GLY A 762 6.05 -31.51 -0.64
N ARG A 763 6.11 -30.77 -1.77
CA ARG A 763 6.36 -29.32 -1.81
C ARG A 763 5.12 -28.50 -2.14
N THR A 764 3.93 -29.06 -1.93
CA THR A 764 2.69 -28.38 -2.33
C THR A 764 2.17 -27.42 -1.27
N SER A 765 2.48 -27.66 0.02
CA SER A 765 2.05 -26.79 1.12
C SER A 765 3.23 -26.39 2.00
N ALA A 766 3.50 -25.08 2.11
CA ALA A 766 4.37 -24.51 3.15
C ALA A 766 3.56 -24.02 4.38
N GLY A 767 2.32 -24.50 4.52
CA GLY A 767 1.28 -24.00 5.43
C GLY A 767 0.00 -23.55 4.71
N CYS A 768 -0.14 -23.83 3.40
CA CYS A 768 -1.34 -23.59 2.61
C CYS A 768 -2.47 -24.58 2.96
N LEU A 769 -3.71 -24.22 2.61
CA LEU A 769 -4.85 -25.13 2.67
C LEU A 769 -5.02 -25.85 1.33
N VAL A 770 -4.49 -27.06 1.20
CA VAL A 770 -4.26 -27.69 -0.11
C VAL A 770 -5.20 -28.85 -0.35
N GLY A 771 -5.86 -28.88 -1.51
CA GLY A 771 -6.86 -29.89 -1.88
C GLY A 771 -6.21 -30.80 -2.90
N ARG A 772 -6.16 -32.11 -2.64
CA ARG A 772 -5.16 -32.96 -3.30
C ARG A 772 -5.22 -32.90 -4.84
N THR A 773 -6.42 -33.08 -5.40
CA THR A 773 -6.61 -33.18 -6.85
C THR A 773 -6.99 -31.85 -7.49
N LYS A 774 -6.55 -31.62 -8.73
CA LYS A 774 -6.96 -30.44 -9.52
C LYS A 774 -8.46 -30.42 -9.78
N LYS A 775 -9.03 -31.56 -10.20
CA LYS A 775 -10.47 -31.70 -10.46
C LYS A 775 -11.31 -31.32 -9.24
N GLY A 776 -10.98 -31.87 -8.05
CA GLY A 776 -11.68 -31.51 -6.82
C GLY A 776 -11.54 -30.03 -6.46
N HIS A 777 -10.40 -29.40 -6.77
CA HIS A 777 -10.23 -27.98 -6.56
C HIS A 777 -11.05 -27.12 -7.54
N GLU A 778 -11.15 -27.53 -8.82
CA GLU A 778 -12.01 -26.87 -9.81
C GLU A 778 -13.50 -26.95 -9.41
N GLU A 779 -13.93 -28.10 -8.87
CA GLU A 779 -15.26 -28.27 -8.28
C GLU A 779 -15.46 -27.35 -7.06
N PHE A 780 -14.47 -27.29 -6.16
CA PHE A 780 -14.48 -26.39 -5.02
C PHE A 780 -14.61 -24.92 -5.44
N MET A 781 -13.78 -24.45 -6.38
CA MET A 781 -13.85 -23.08 -6.88
C MET A 781 -15.16 -22.78 -7.61
N THR A 782 -15.74 -23.77 -8.29
CA THR A 782 -17.07 -23.66 -8.90
C THR A 782 -18.13 -23.42 -7.84
N GLU A 783 -18.10 -24.15 -6.71
CA GLU A 783 -19.04 -23.96 -5.60
C GLU A 783 -18.81 -22.63 -4.85
N VAL A 784 -17.56 -22.23 -4.63
CA VAL A 784 -17.21 -20.92 -4.06
C VAL A 784 -17.80 -19.78 -4.88
N LYS A 785 -17.69 -19.84 -6.22
CA LYS A 785 -18.24 -18.81 -7.12
C LYS A 785 -19.77 -18.88 -7.25
N ARG A 786 -20.42 -19.94 -6.77
CA ARG A 786 -21.90 -20.02 -6.69
C ARG A 786 -22.45 -19.26 -5.49
N ASP A 787 -21.63 -18.98 -4.47
CA ASP A 787 -22.03 -18.26 -3.27
C ASP A 787 -22.70 -16.91 -3.61
N PRO A 788 -23.92 -16.65 -3.11
CA PRO A 788 -24.61 -15.38 -3.32
C PRO A 788 -23.79 -14.14 -2.91
N ARG A 789 -22.98 -14.21 -1.84
CA ARG A 789 -22.13 -13.10 -1.38
C ARG A 789 -21.04 -12.78 -2.39
N TYR A 790 -20.40 -13.81 -2.96
CA TYR A 790 -19.43 -13.61 -4.04
C TYR A 790 -20.07 -13.02 -5.29
N LYS A 791 -21.27 -13.47 -5.66
CA LYS A 791 -22.01 -12.87 -6.80
C LYS A 791 -22.38 -11.40 -6.57
N ALA A 792 -22.64 -11.03 -5.32
CA ALA A 792 -22.90 -9.64 -4.94
C ALA A 792 -21.62 -8.78 -4.99
N ASN A 793 -20.46 -9.34 -4.67
CA ASN A 793 -19.16 -8.69 -4.84
C ASN A 793 -18.05 -9.71 -5.09
N ASN A 794 -17.44 -9.69 -6.28
CA ASN A 794 -16.36 -10.62 -6.62
C ASN A 794 -15.09 -10.43 -5.77
N GLY A 795 -14.97 -9.32 -5.05
CA GLY A 795 -13.93 -9.07 -4.04
C GLY A 795 -14.23 -9.64 -2.65
N TYR A 796 -15.37 -10.34 -2.49
CA TYR A 796 -15.82 -10.87 -1.21
C TYR A 796 -14.75 -11.73 -0.53
N ARG A 797 -14.60 -11.52 0.78
CA ARG A 797 -13.64 -12.22 1.62
C ARG A 797 -14.38 -13.31 2.40
N PHE A 798 -14.08 -14.56 2.07
CA PHE A 798 -14.69 -15.73 2.66
C PHE A 798 -14.15 -15.98 4.08
N LEU A 799 -15.08 -16.32 4.98
CA LEU A 799 -14.78 -16.97 6.25
C LEU A 799 -14.38 -18.43 6.00
N THR A 800 -13.25 -18.85 6.56
CA THR A 800 -12.82 -20.25 6.60
C THR A 800 -12.51 -20.66 8.02
N THR A 801 -13.02 -21.82 8.42
CA THR A 801 -12.83 -22.39 9.76
C THR A 801 -11.88 -23.56 9.68
N ILE A 802 -10.87 -23.62 10.54
CA ILE A 802 -9.90 -24.71 10.62
C ILE A 802 -10.03 -25.33 12.00
N LEU A 803 -10.36 -26.61 12.06
CA LEU A 803 -10.69 -27.32 13.29
C LEU A 803 -9.87 -28.62 13.43
N PRO A 804 -9.50 -29.02 14.65
CA PRO A 804 -9.02 -30.38 14.90
C PRO A 804 -10.20 -31.35 14.79
N ALA A 805 -10.11 -32.36 13.92
CA ALA A 805 -11.20 -33.32 13.72
C ALA A 805 -11.57 -34.07 15.00
N LYS A 806 -10.57 -34.37 15.84
CA LYS A 806 -10.76 -35.06 17.12
C LYS A 806 -11.80 -34.37 17.99
N ASP A 807 -11.65 -33.07 18.23
CA ASP A 807 -12.58 -32.32 19.08
C ASP A 807 -13.99 -32.22 18.47
N VAL A 808 -14.10 -32.36 17.15
CA VAL A 808 -15.36 -32.21 16.40
C VAL A 808 -16.12 -33.54 16.26
N LEU A 809 -15.41 -34.65 16.08
CA LEU A 809 -15.97 -35.92 15.64
C LEU A 809 -15.85 -37.06 16.66
N GLY A 810 -15.08 -36.93 17.75
CA GLY A 810 -14.83 -38.01 18.71
C GLY A 810 -14.36 -37.58 20.10
#